data_AF-A0A3S0XT46-F1
#
_entry.id   AF-A0A3S0XT46-F1
#
_cell.length_a   1.000
_cell.length_b   1.000
_cell.length_c   1.000
_cell.angle_alpha   90.00
_cell.angle_beta   90.00
_cell.angle_gamma   90.00
#
_symmetry.space_group_name_H-M   'P 1'
#
loop_
_entity.id
_entity.type
_entity.pdbx_description
1 polymer ?
#
loop_
_entity_poly.entity_id
_entity_poly.type
_entity_poly.pdbx_seq_one_letter_code
_entity_poly.pdbx_strand_id
1 'polypeptide(L)'
;MPNFYPVLSMDLYIQTAAMLDEYRSLMNSVLLRNPRYDAVTQIIEKIRSHSYSKFSDLVRDLDLLITDEVPIIFHFDDLLPGLIEQIKEMHKKMLFDARKSGFDVLELYTEPHYTDELLDRINTLHPIDQIQLFNATGLYYFRKSLLIAIATAQESEFPLSKKEQLITHFEKLLAFMCNLLEVTQSIDNSQVQTAHQILLYRLLTNSNTLRLRKLPALTDDNLLIHSIVQLKQIPPSLLRLCEFLGSDLSLLFWNNKVTSRARWTNTFSIQSVLGYALQHAPDSIEELLHTMSRLDLEEQILLVHCAVMGSYIERVYNFDLKTLSTQTPLHDINIDHAVVRFMALQPFLSPLVWTRVLLHQAEKNNSNLFQLIVNDCKFFSDIMNLIKDLPPEYKEPFLVRKISHHTGYTLLEKVIIYKYDPDLVKMVLDAQADLPTQVKARIFSHVPKMSPRNVLIEAGAADSIHMARIRAEIDSLPPEIITKILDQVDVTEINMLMRAVSWDIKSLEWYLAYVDQMPREKQVSVLLHSNVGWVQSISQKDIPEHWGDTALLLALNEIKPKQLTALFNFIFKVIYLDAEHTILDTDTLLKLLKRTNFSGLNALTESLSHQQSPNPAFPWVLKLLQLIPVSMQGELRSILLQNTQTEMNALMLAVENNHLEAIVPLLSLAKNTQPSSLVPWLVQENNQGEHIFMIAIQHSPNTLEILLKELLSLPETEQFALFARLFASTNKSGYNVMHLAAIHCQEAIPLLLPIISLLPPTTQADILCKKIIISNKEYNPLLLAIKKCQNPDRVKAIYNAISDLDKLIPDLLKEVKKPAQEKPYMQYFFQTCPITNKSRSESTPTVFLTGAALSGPST
;
A
#
# COMPACT_ATOMS: atom_id res chain seq x y z
N MET A 1 61.71 -1.24 37.31
CA MET A 1 62.31 0.02 37.79
C MET A 1 61.95 0.18 39.27
N PRO A 2 62.69 0.91 40.11
CA PRO A 2 62.21 1.22 41.46
C PRO A 2 60.92 2.05 41.35
N ASN A 3 59.89 1.73 42.14
CA ASN A 3 58.64 2.50 42.21
C ASN A 3 58.98 3.97 42.47
N PHE A 4 58.77 4.83 41.46
CA PHE A 4 59.17 6.23 41.50
C PHE A 4 58.29 7.06 42.46
N TYR A 5 57.04 6.63 42.69
CA TYR A 5 56.04 7.40 43.45
C TYR A 5 56.23 7.37 44.98
N PRO A 6 56.51 6.22 45.64
CA PRO A 6 56.81 6.17 47.07
C PRO A 6 58.01 7.04 47.45
N VAL A 7 59.04 7.07 46.60
CA VAL A 7 60.27 7.86 46.83
C VAL A 7 59.97 9.36 46.75
N LEU A 8 59.27 9.80 45.69
CA LEU A 8 58.86 11.20 45.54
C LEU A 8 57.90 11.66 46.65
N SER A 9 56.94 10.80 47.06
CA SER A 9 55.98 11.12 48.11
C SER A 9 56.62 11.21 49.49
N MET A 10 57.52 10.28 49.85
CA MET A 10 58.27 10.32 51.10
C MET A 10 59.19 11.53 51.17
N ASP A 11 59.94 11.81 50.10
CA ASP A 11 60.86 12.95 50.06
C ASP A 11 60.13 14.29 50.29
N LEU A 12 58.89 14.39 49.82
CA LEU A 12 58.04 15.56 49.95
C LEU A 12 57.46 15.73 51.35
N TYR A 13 56.97 14.66 51.97
CA TYR A 13 56.57 14.66 53.37
C TYR A 13 57.77 14.98 54.29
N ILE A 14 58.95 14.44 53.99
CA ILE A 14 60.20 14.74 54.70
C ILE A 14 60.58 16.22 54.56
N GLN A 15 60.53 16.78 53.34
CA GLN A 15 60.82 18.19 53.09
C GLN A 15 59.80 19.12 53.79
N THR A 16 58.52 18.74 53.78
CA THR A 16 57.46 19.47 54.48
C THR A 16 57.69 19.46 55.99
N ALA A 17 58.00 18.30 56.56
CA ALA A 17 58.35 18.19 57.96
C ALA A 17 59.60 19.01 58.30
N ALA A 18 60.62 19.05 57.43
CA ALA A 18 61.83 19.85 57.65
C ALA A 18 61.56 21.36 57.63
N MET A 19 60.75 21.84 56.68
CA MET A 19 60.33 23.25 56.60
C MET A 19 59.52 23.68 57.82
N LEU A 20 58.60 22.82 58.29
CA LEU A 20 57.85 23.06 59.52
C LEU A 20 58.74 22.99 60.77
N ASP A 21 59.76 22.12 60.77
CA ASP A 21 60.70 21.99 61.90
C ASP A 21 61.61 23.22 62.02
N GLU A 22 62.04 23.80 60.90
CA GLU A 22 62.79 25.06 60.86
C GLU A 22 61.94 26.23 61.41
N TYR A 23 60.68 26.31 60.99
CA TYR A 23 59.71 27.27 61.54
C TYR A 23 59.46 27.05 63.05
N ARG A 24 59.29 25.79 63.46
CA ARG A 24 59.15 25.39 64.87
C ARG A 24 60.37 25.79 65.70
N SER A 25 61.58 25.60 65.18
CA SER A 25 62.83 25.97 65.86
C SER A 25 62.92 27.48 66.10
N LEU A 26 62.49 28.30 65.13
CA LEU A 26 62.42 29.76 65.29
C LEU A 26 61.49 30.17 66.43
N MET A 27 60.31 29.53 66.54
CA MET A 27 59.37 29.77 67.65
C MET A 27 59.93 29.39 69.03
N ASN A 28 60.82 28.40 69.10
CA ASN A 28 61.41 27.91 70.35
C ASN A 28 62.51 28.84 70.91
N SER A 29 63.08 29.71 70.07
CA SER A 29 64.19 30.61 70.43
C SER A 29 63.76 31.86 71.22
N VAL A 30 62.45 32.11 71.33
CA VAL A 30 61.86 33.27 72.03
C VAL A 30 61.21 32.78 73.33
N LEU A 31 61.52 33.42 74.47
CA LEU A 31 61.13 33.00 75.84
C LEU A 31 59.61 33.07 76.18
N LEU A 32 58.72 32.86 75.22
CA LEU A 32 57.25 32.81 75.41
C LEU A 32 56.65 31.64 74.61
N ARG A 33 55.88 30.76 75.27
CA ARG A 33 55.21 29.61 74.63
C ARG A 33 54.18 30.09 73.61
N ASN A 34 54.49 29.98 72.32
CA ASN A 34 53.52 30.22 71.25
C ASN A 34 52.53 29.02 71.20
N PRO A 35 51.20 29.24 71.29
CA PRO A 35 50.20 28.17 71.26
C PRO A 35 50.21 27.35 69.95
N ARG A 36 50.77 27.87 68.85
CA ARG A 36 50.93 27.14 67.58
C ARG A 36 52.09 26.14 67.57
N TYR A 37 53.00 26.21 68.54
CA TYR A 37 54.15 25.30 68.63
C TYR A 37 53.72 23.83 68.76
N ASP A 38 52.72 23.56 69.60
CA ASP A 38 52.22 22.21 69.84
C ASP A 38 51.46 21.68 68.61
N ALA A 39 50.71 22.55 67.91
CA ALA A 39 50.00 22.19 66.69
C ALA A 39 50.95 21.84 65.53
N VAL A 40 52.00 22.66 65.30
CA VAL A 40 53.04 22.37 64.30
C VAL A 40 53.80 21.10 64.67
N THR A 41 54.08 20.87 65.96
CA THR A 41 54.74 19.65 66.44
C THR A 41 53.90 18.40 66.16
N GLN A 42 52.59 18.45 66.41
CA GLN A 42 51.67 17.35 66.12
C GLN A 42 51.62 17.03 64.63
N ILE A 43 51.63 18.05 63.76
CA ILE A 43 51.67 17.85 62.30
C ILE A 43 52.99 17.19 61.89
N ILE A 44 54.14 17.65 62.38
CA ILE A 44 55.45 17.03 62.10
C ILE A 44 55.49 15.57 62.57
N GLU A 45 54.94 15.27 63.75
CA GLU A 45 54.87 13.90 64.29
C GLU A 45 53.93 13.00 63.48
N LYS A 46 52.77 13.51 63.06
CA LYS A 46 51.86 12.80 62.15
C LYS A 46 52.51 12.52 60.80
N ILE A 47 53.31 13.46 60.28
CA ILE A 47 54.09 13.26 59.04
C ILE A 47 55.16 12.17 59.24
N ARG A 48 55.99 12.28 60.30
CA ARG A 48 57.09 11.32 60.57
C ARG A 48 56.58 9.90 60.87
N SER A 49 55.41 9.79 61.49
CA SER A 49 54.75 8.51 61.76
C SER A 49 53.94 7.96 60.58
N HIS A 50 53.91 8.66 59.45
CA HIS A 50 53.10 8.29 58.27
C HIS A 50 51.60 8.15 58.58
N SER A 51 51.11 8.93 59.55
CA SER A 51 49.72 8.85 60.04
C SER A 51 48.71 9.56 59.13
N TYR A 52 49.16 10.31 58.13
CA TYR A 52 48.29 10.91 57.12
C TYR A 52 47.95 9.88 56.03
N SER A 53 46.70 9.40 56.02
CA SER A 53 46.17 8.53 54.97
C SER A 53 45.79 9.27 53.69
N LYS A 54 45.55 10.58 53.78
CA LYS A 54 45.19 11.46 52.67
C LYS A 54 45.99 12.74 52.76
N PHE A 55 46.32 13.29 51.60
CA PHE A 55 47.05 14.54 51.51
C PHE A 55 46.15 15.74 51.84
N SER A 56 44.87 15.66 51.49
CA SER A 56 43.86 16.65 51.87
C SER A 56 43.76 16.84 53.40
N ASP A 57 43.97 15.77 54.18
CA ASP A 57 44.02 15.87 55.65
C ASP A 57 45.25 16.64 56.14
N LEU A 58 46.41 16.49 55.48
CA LEU A 58 47.60 17.29 55.77
C LEU A 58 47.37 18.76 55.41
N VAL A 59 46.84 19.04 54.21
CA VAL A 59 46.58 20.42 53.77
C VAL A 59 45.56 21.11 54.69
N ARG A 60 44.51 20.39 55.09
CA ARG A 60 43.53 20.90 56.08
C ARG A 60 44.21 21.21 57.40
N ASP A 61 45.01 20.28 57.94
CA ASP A 61 45.72 20.50 59.19
C ASP A 61 46.71 21.68 59.10
N LEU A 62 47.34 21.90 57.94
CA LEU A 62 48.18 23.07 57.67
C LEU A 62 47.37 24.37 57.60
N ASP A 63 46.24 24.38 56.90
CA ASP A 63 45.38 25.57 56.77
C ASP A 63 44.73 25.95 58.11
N LEU A 64 44.44 24.97 58.96
CA LEU A 64 43.95 25.19 60.32
C LEU A 64 44.99 25.93 61.21
N LEU A 65 46.28 25.90 60.86
CA LEU A 65 47.28 26.71 61.55
C LEU A 65 47.10 28.22 61.29
N ILE A 66 46.42 28.60 60.20
CA ILE A 66 46.20 29.99 59.78
C ILE A 66 44.85 30.55 60.28
N THR A 67 43.85 29.70 60.53
CA THR A 67 42.46 30.14 60.83
C THR A 67 42.28 30.85 62.19
N ASP A 68 41.29 31.77 62.21
CA ASP A 68 41.07 32.98 63.05
C ASP A 68 41.02 32.88 64.60
N GLU A 69 41.34 31.77 65.25
CA GLU A 69 41.14 31.66 66.71
C GLU A 69 42.38 31.99 67.57
N VAL A 70 43.52 32.34 66.95
CA VAL A 70 44.71 32.83 67.68
C VAL A 70 45.14 34.17 67.09
N PRO A 71 44.99 35.29 67.83
CA PRO A 71 45.44 36.59 67.34
C PRO A 71 46.93 36.54 67.02
N ILE A 72 47.29 37.07 65.84
CA ILE A 72 48.66 37.27 65.38
C ILE A 72 49.32 38.25 66.35
N ILE A 73 50.02 37.73 67.37
CA ILE A 73 50.64 38.55 68.43
C ILE A 73 52.17 38.64 68.20
N PHE A 74 52.77 37.81 67.34
CA PHE A 74 54.22 37.73 67.17
C PHE A 74 54.68 37.94 65.71
N HIS A 75 55.83 38.60 65.53
CA HIS A 75 56.47 38.83 64.21
C HIS A 75 56.77 37.55 63.39
N PHE A 76 56.77 36.37 64.02
CA PHE A 76 56.99 35.10 63.35
C PHE A 76 55.70 34.50 62.76
N ASP A 77 54.52 34.97 63.17
CA ASP A 77 53.23 34.53 62.63
C ASP A 77 53.01 35.06 61.20
N ASP A 78 53.65 36.19 60.83
CA ASP A 78 53.61 36.76 59.47
C ASP A 78 54.30 35.86 58.42
N LEU A 79 55.20 34.97 58.85
CA LEU A 79 55.94 34.05 57.97
C LEU A 79 55.15 32.77 57.65
N LEU A 80 54.18 32.41 58.49
CA LEU A 80 53.47 31.13 58.42
C LEU A 80 52.58 30.99 57.16
N PRO A 81 51.78 32.01 56.76
CA PRO A 81 51.06 31.96 55.49
C PRO A 81 52.00 31.80 54.29
N GLY A 82 53.14 32.50 54.29
CA GLY A 82 54.16 32.38 53.24
C GLY A 82 54.82 30.99 53.20
N LEU A 83 55.07 30.38 54.36
CA LEU A 83 55.62 29.02 54.46
C LEU A 83 54.62 27.97 53.97
N ILE A 84 53.36 28.06 54.39
CA ILE A 84 52.30 27.14 53.95
C ILE A 84 52.09 27.27 52.44
N GLU A 85 52.14 28.49 51.90
CA GLU A 85 52.05 28.69 50.46
C GLU A 85 53.29 28.14 49.71
N GLN A 86 54.49 28.27 50.27
CA GLN A 86 55.70 27.63 49.71
C GLN A 86 55.60 26.10 49.74
N ILE A 87 55.05 25.52 50.82
CA ILE A 87 54.77 24.09 50.91
C ILE A 87 53.79 23.71 49.80
N LYS A 88 52.66 24.42 49.64
CA LYS A 88 51.68 24.16 48.58
C LYS A 88 52.28 24.29 47.16
N GLU A 89 53.10 25.29 46.90
CA GLU A 89 53.78 25.50 45.62
C GLU A 89 54.85 24.44 45.32
N MET A 90 55.58 23.96 46.34
CA MET A 90 56.51 22.83 46.21
C MET A 90 55.77 21.55 45.76
N HIS A 91 54.61 21.27 46.37
CA HIS A 91 53.77 20.13 46.03
C HIS A 91 53.19 20.24 44.62
N LYS A 92 52.68 21.42 44.27
CA LYS A 92 52.20 21.74 42.92
C LYS A 92 53.30 21.51 41.88
N LYS A 93 54.51 22.02 42.13
CA LYS A 93 55.67 21.81 41.25
C LYS A 93 56.01 20.34 41.07
N MET A 94 55.94 19.52 42.13
CA MET A 94 56.15 18.07 42.03
C MET A 94 55.12 17.40 41.10
N LEU A 95 53.83 17.73 41.21
CA LEU A 95 52.79 17.19 40.31
C LEU A 95 53.05 17.60 38.85
N PHE A 96 53.54 18.82 38.61
CA PHE A 96 53.94 19.29 37.28
C PHE A 96 55.23 18.64 36.75
N ASP A 97 56.18 18.31 37.62
CA ASP A 97 57.42 17.63 37.24
C ASP A 97 57.20 16.13 36.98
N ALA A 98 56.33 15.47 37.77
CA ALA A 98 55.85 14.10 37.51
C ALA A 98 55.09 13.99 36.18
N ARG A 99 54.45 15.07 35.73
CA ARG A 99 53.84 15.16 34.39
C ARG A 99 54.90 15.23 33.27
N LYS A 100 56.03 15.91 33.46
CA LYS A 100 57.09 16.06 32.44
C LYS A 100 57.85 14.76 32.17
N SER A 101 57.93 13.86 33.14
CA SER A 101 58.67 12.59 33.01
C SER A 101 57.95 11.51 32.21
N GLY A 102 56.74 11.77 31.67
CA GLY A 102 56.03 10.81 30.83
C GLY A 102 55.55 9.59 31.63
N PHE A 103 54.84 9.86 32.72
CA PHE A 103 54.30 8.87 33.64
C PHE A 103 53.57 7.72 32.92
N ASP A 104 54.05 6.48 33.08
CA ASP A 104 53.41 5.29 32.51
C ASP A 104 52.31 4.83 33.48
N VAL A 105 51.11 5.36 33.28
CA VAL A 105 49.97 5.25 34.21
C VAL A 105 49.51 3.81 34.40
N LEU A 106 49.92 2.88 33.54
CA LEU A 106 49.65 1.44 33.64
C LEU A 106 50.12 0.82 34.98
N GLU A 107 51.20 1.31 35.59
CA GLU A 107 51.70 0.78 36.88
C GLU A 107 50.93 1.31 38.11
N LEU A 108 50.18 2.41 38.01
CA LEU A 108 49.36 2.95 39.11
C LEU A 108 48.08 2.14 39.36
N TYR A 109 47.62 1.39 38.37
CA TYR A 109 46.34 0.67 38.41
C TYR A 109 46.43 -0.73 39.03
N THR A 110 47.63 -1.18 39.42
CA THR A 110 47.82 -2.48 40.08
C THR A 110 47.53 -2.44 41.59
N GLU A 111 47.45 -1.24 42.19
CA GLU A 111 47.33 -1.04 43.64
C GLU A 111 46.33 0.11 43.95
N PRO A 112 45.15 -0.18 44.56
CA PRO A 112 44.02 0.76 44.68
C PRO A 112 44.30 2.07 45.43
N HIS A 113 45.23 2.07 46.39
CA HIS A 113 45.51 3.23 47.23
C HIS A 113 46.23 4.36 46.50
N TYR A 114 47.01 4.07 45.44
CA TYR A 114 47.72 5.12 44.69
C TYR A 114 46.79 5.95 43.80
N THR A 115 45.74 5.33 43.24
CA THR A 115 44.72 6.07 42.49
C THR A 115 43.95 7.00 43.42
N ASP A 116 43.59 6.52 44.61
CA ASP A 116 42.91 7.33 45.62
C ASP A 116 43.77 8.51 46.10
N GLU A 117 45.06 8.28 46.33
CA GLU A 117 46.01 9.31 46.75
C GLU A 117 46.27 10.36 45.66
N LEU A 118 46.39 9.95 44.39
CA LEU A 118 46.57 10.85 43.26
C LEU A 118 45.33 11.75 43.06
N LEU A 119 44.13 11.16 43.08
CA LEU A 119 42.87 11.89 42.95
C LEU A 119 42.66 12.86 44.13
N ASP A 120 42.97 12.43 45.35
CA ASP A 120 42.93 13.27 46.56
C ASP A 120 43.85 14.49 46.44
N ARG A 121 45.10 14.30 46.00
CA ARG A 121 46.05 15.39 45.78
C ARG A 121 45.59 16.38 44.71
N ILE A 122 45.05 15.90 43.58
CA ILE A 122 44.56 16.78 42.50
C ILE A 122 43.37 17.62 42.98
N ASN A 123 42.47 17.03 43.77
CA ASN A 123 41.31 17.74 44.33
C ASN A 123 41.70 18.92 45.24
N THR A 124 42.89 18.88 45.86
CA THR A 124 43.38 19.98 46.71
C THR A 124 44.00 21.15 45.96
N LEU A 125 44.23 21.03 44.65
CA LEU A 125 44.79 22.11 43.83
C LEU A 125 43.77 23.21 43.55
N HIS A 126 44.23 24.45 43.41
CA HIS A 126 43.41 25.55 42.91
C HIS A 126 42.90 25.23 41.48
N PRO A 127 41.66 25.60 41.10
CA PRO A 127 41.09 25.23 39.80
C PRO A 127 41.92 25.65 38.58
N ILE A 128 42.62 26.79 38.64
CA ILE A 128 43.54 27.21 37.57
C ILE A 128 44.70 26.22 37.39
N ASP A 129 45.19 25.65 38.49
CA ASP A 129 46.29 24.69 38.49
C ASP A 129 45.82 23.30 38.06
N GLN A 130 44.59 22.92 38.42
CA GLN A 130 43.92 21.76 37.85
C GLN A 130 43.84 21.88 36.32
N ILE A 131 43.35 23.02 35.80
CA ILE A 131 43.31 23.28 34.35
C ILE A 131 44.71 23.16 33.74
N GLN A 132 45.71 23.84 34.31
CA GLN A 132 47.07 23.82 33.79
C GLN A 132 47.69 22.42 33.80
N LEU A 133 47.45 21.61 34.85
CA LEU A 133 47.90 20.23 34.97
C LEU A 133 47.40 19.38 33.79
N PHE A 134 46.17 19.63 33.35
CA PHE A 134 45.52 18.86 32.30
C PHE A 134 45.60 19.47 30.88
N ASN A 135 46.01 20.74 30.68
CA ASN A 135 45.89 21.44 29.38
C ASN A 135 46.93 21.12 28.28
N ALA A 136 47.88 20.19 28.46
CA ALA A 136 48.86 19.83 27.39
C ALA A 136 49.28 18.36 27.46
N THR A 137 49.32 17.68 26.28
CA THR A 137 49.88 16.36 25.89
C THR A 137 49.81 15.15 26.85
N GLY A 138 49.87 15.32 28.16
CA GLY A 138 49.71 14.29 29.19
C GLY A 138 48.29 13.72 29.31
N LEU A 139 47.25 14.47 28.90
CA LEU A 139 45.87 13.98 28.88
C LEU A 139 45.71 12.75 27.97
N TYR A 140 46.48 12.70 26.89
CA TYR A 140 46.48 11.57 25.95
C TYR A 140 47.01 10.29 26.59
N TYR A 141 48.05 10.37 27.43
CA TYR A 141 48.67 9.20 28.08
C TYR A 141 47.83 8.67 29.24
N PHE A 142 47.28 9.55 30.09
CA PHE A 142 46.38 9.16 31.18
C PHE A 142 45.10 8.49 30.63
N ARG A 143 44.50 9.10 29.60
CA ARG A 143 43.31 8.61 28.90
C ARG A 143 43.53 7.30 28.14
N LYS A 144 44.63 7.20 27.36
CA LYS A 144 44.95 6.00 26.57
C LYS A 144 45.27 4.83 27.49
N SER A 145 45.96 5.05 28.61
CA SER A 145 46.27 3.99 29.58
C SER A 145 45.00 3.46 30.25
N LEU A 146 44.03 4.31 30.56
CA LEU A 146 42.72 3.90 31.10
C LEU A 146 41.92 3.06 30.10
N LEU A 147 41.80 3.51 28.85
CA LEU A 147 41.10 2.78 27.80
C LEU A 147 41.81 1.45 27.43
N ILE A 148 43.15 1.43 27.43
CA ILE A 148 43.94 0.20 27.23
C ILE A 148 43.76 -0.76 28.40
N ALA A 149 43.76 -0.29 29.65
CA ALA A 149 43.54 -1.13 30.84
C ALA A 149 42.14 -1.76 30.86
N ILE A 150 41.12 -1.02 30.40
CA ILE A 150 39.75 -1.54 30.24
C ILE A 150 39.67 -2.55 29.08
N ALA A 151 40.30 -2.27 27.94
CA ALA A 151 40.30 -3.17 26.78
C ALA A 151 41.07 -4.48 27.02
N THR A 152 42.22 -4.43 27.71
CA THR A 152 43.04 -5.62 28.03
C THR A 152 42.43 -6.53 29.10
N ALA A 153 41.52 -6.00 29.93
CA ALA A 153 40.83 -6.77 30.97
C ALA A 153 39.77 -7.77 30.45
N GLN A 154 39.31 -7.63 29.20
CA GLN A 154 38.39 -8.59 28.57
C GLN A 154 39.09 -9.62 27.66
N GLU A 155 40.21 -9.27 27.03
CA GLU A 155 40.89 -10.17 26.08
C GLU A 155 41.69 -11.30 26.75
N SER A 156 41.78 -11.30 28.08
CA SER A 156 42.47 -12.36 28.83
C SER A 156 41.63 -12.84 30.02
N GLU A 157 41.89 -14.08 30.46
CA GLU A 157 41.29 -14.72 31.64
C GLU A 157 41.66 -13.98 32.94
N PHE A 158 41.16 -12.76 33.12
CA PHE A 158 41.32 -12.01 34.35
C PHE A 158 40.38 -12.58 35.43
N PRO A 159 40.86 -12.83 36.67
CA PRO A 159 40.00 -13.21 37.79
C PRO A 159 38.91 -12.17 38.05
N LEU A 160 37.70 -12.61 38.41
CA LEU A 160 36.53 -11.75 38.70
C LEU A 160 36.85 -10.57 39.65
N SER A 161 37.73 -10.77 40.64
CA SER A 161 38.13 -9.74 41.60
C SER A 161 38.85 -8.54 40.95
N LYS A 162 39.58 -8.74 39.85
CA LYS A 162 40.26 -7.65 39.13
C LYS A 162 39.31 -6.88 38.21
N LYS A 163 38.28 -7.53 37.68
CA LYS A 163 37.20 -6.88 36.90
C LYS A 163 36.36 -5.95 37.77
N GLU A 164 35.99 -6.40 38.97
CA GLU A 164 35.29 -5.56 39.97
C GLU A 164 36.16 -4.37 40.42
N GLN A 165 37.47 -4.58 40.58
CA GLN A 165 38.40 -3.49 40.84
C GLN A 165 38.43 -2.49 39.69
N LEU A 166 38.52 -2.92 38.43
CA LEU A 166 38.48 -2.01 37.27
C LEU A 166 37.17 -1.20 37.19
N ILE A 167 36.02 -1.83 37.45
CA ILE A 167 34.73 -1.13 37.56
C ILE A 167 34.78 -0.09 38.70
N THR A 168 35.35 -0.46 39.85
CA THR A 168 35.51 0.45 40.99
C THR A 168 36.42 1.64 40.65
N HIS A 169 37.53 1.43 39.93
CA HIS A 169 38.41 2.52 39.49
C HIS A 169 37.73 3.41 38.46
N PHE A 170 36.92 2.84 37.57
CA PHE A 170 36.14 3.58 36.59
C PHE A 170 35.08 4.45 37.26
N GLU A 171 34.33 3.91 38.23
CA GLU A 171 33.39 4.65 39.07
C GLU A 171 34.08 5.78 39.83
N LYS A 172 35.23 5.52 40.44
CA LYS A 172 36.01 6.55 41.16
C LYS A 172 36.46 7.68 40.25
N LEU A 173 36.88 7.38 39.02
CA LEU A 173 37.25 8.40 38.04
C LEU A 173 36.05 9.21 37.58
N LEU A 174 34.91 8.57 37.30
CA LEU A 174 33.68 9.27 36.93
C LEU A 174 33.15 10.12 38.08
N ALA A 175 33.23 9.64 39.32
CA ALA A 175 32.93 10.40 40.52
C ALA A 175 33.87 11.60 40.68
N PHE A 176 35.17 11.44 40.40
CA PHE A 176 36.11 12.56 40.35
C PHE A 176 35.74 13.59 39.28
N MET A 177 35.32 13.16 38.08
CA MET A 177 34.85 14.07 37.04
C MET A 177 33.57 14.81 37.46
N CYS A 178 32.65 14.15 38.16
CA CYS A 178 31.47 14.79 38.74
C CYS A 178 31.87 15.83 39.81
N ASN A 179 32.81 15.50 40.69
CA ASN A 179 33.30 16.43 41.72
C ASN A 179 34.01 17.63 41.09
N LEU A 180 34.81 17.43 40.03
CA LEU A 180 35.41 18.53 39.27
C LEU A 180 34.34 19.44 38.65
N LEU A 181 33.22 18.89 38.16
CA LEU A 181 32.10 19.68 37.64
C LEU A 181 31.44 20.51 38.74
N GLU A 182 31.21 19.94 39.92
CA GLU A 182 30.66 20.66 41.08
C GLU A 182 31.58 21.81 41.50
N VAL A 183 32.89 21.58 41.55
CA VAL A 183 33.90 22.63 41.79
C VAL A 183 33.84 23.69 40.69
N THR A 184 33.68 23.30 39.42
CA THR A 184 33.56 24.24 38.28
C THR A 184 32.41 25.23 38.44
N GLN A 185 31.27 24.78 38.98
CA GLN A 185 30.10 25.62 39.19
C GLN A 185 30.31 26.64 40.33
N SER A 186 31.23 26.36 41.26
CA SER A 186 31.59 27.26 42.37
C SER A 186 32.64 28.33 42.02
N ILE A 187 33.16 28.35 40.78
CA ILE A 187 34.19 29.30 40.34
C ILE A 187 33.54 30.59 39.82
N ASP A 188 33.80 31.72 40.49
CA ASP A 188 33.27 33.04 40.11
C ASP A 188 33.85 33.61 38.79
N ASN A 189 35.01 33.10 38.35
CA ASN A 189 35.68 33.56 37.14
C ASN A 189 35.20 32.81 35.89
N SER A 190 34.42 33.47 35.05
CA SER A 190 33.82 32.90 33.83
C SER A 190 34.83 32.34 32.81
N GLN A 191 36.04 32.90 32.72
CA GLN A 191 37.07 32.38 31.82
C GLN A 191 37.67 31.07 32.34
N VAL A 192 37.89 30.98 33.65
CA VAL A 192 38.38 29.77 34.32
C VAL A 192 37.30 28.70 34.27
N GLN A 193 36.05 29.05 34.52
CA GLN A 193 34.89 28.17 34.39
C GLN A 193 34.77 27.59 32.97
N THR A 194 34.88 28.44 31.94
CA THR A 194 34.86 28.00 30.54
C THR A 194 36.04 27.07 30.20
N ALA A 195 37.26 27.40 30.66
CA ALA A 195 38.43 26.57 30.43
C ALA A 195 38.34 25.20 31.14
N HIS A 196 37.74 25.17 32.33
CA HIS A 196 37.49 23.94 33.10
C HIS A 196 36.38 23.09 32.46
N GLN A 197 35.29 23.70 31.97
CA GLN A 197 34.26 23.03 31.18
C GLN A 197 34.83 22.42 29.88
N ILE A 198 35.69 23.16 29.17
CA ILE A 198 36.38 22.64 27.97
C ILE A 198 37.27 21.45 28.33
N LEU A 199 37.93 21.47 29.48
CA LEU A 199 38.73 20.36 29.96
C LEU A 199 37.88 19.11 30.24
N LEU A 200 36.75 19.27 30.93
CA LEU A 200 35.82 18.18 31.23
C LEU A 200 35.23 17.58 29.95
N TYR A 201 34.87 18.44 28.98
CA TYR A 201 34.44 18.03 27.66
C TYR A 201 35.52 17.22 26.91
N ARG A 202 36.79 17.63 27.00
CA ARG A 202 37.92 16.89 26.40
C ARG A 202 38.12 15.52 27.04
N LEU A 203 37.95 15.40 28.35
CA LEU A 203 38.01 14.10 29.04
C LEU A 203 36.94 13.15 28.49
N LEU A 204 35.73 13.67 28.26
CA LEU A 204 34.57 12.92 27.76
C LEU A 204 34.64 12.47 26.29
N THR A 205 35.19 13.26 25.36
CA THR A 205 34.91 13.12 23.91
C THR A 205 36.10 12.88 22.96
N ASN A 206 37.29 12.51 23.45
CA ASN A 206 38.54 12.23 22.70
C ASN A 206 39.01 13.32 21.72
N SER A 207 38.44 14.52 21.81
CA SER A 207 38.76 15.62 20.93
C SER A 207 39.93 16.46 21.46
N ASN A 208 41.03 16.50 20.71
CA ASN A 208 42.16 17.42 20.97
C ASN A 208 41.98 18.80 20.33
N THR A 209 40.87 19.07 19.62
CA THR A 209 40.68 20.33 18.88
C THR A 209 39.77 21.31 19.61
N LEU A 210 40.29 22.51 19.87
CA LEU A 210 39.61 23.68 20.49
C LEU A 210 38.54 24.33 19.58
N ARG A 211 38.16 23.73 18.44
CA ARG A 211 37.18 24.31 17.49
C ARG A 211 35.75 24.01 17.96
N LEU A 212 35.42 24.60 19.11
CA LEU A 212 34.27 24.38 19.98
C LEU A 212 32.87 24.77 19.47
N ARG A 213 32.66 25.11 18.19
CA ARG A 213 31.30 25.54 17.76
C ARG A 213 30.82 25.08 16.38
N LYS A 214 31.63 24.36 15.59
CA LYS A 214 31.23 24.05 14.19
C LYS A 214 31.58 22.66 13.66
N LEU A 215 32.24 21.81 14.43
CA LEU A 215 32.51 20.42 14.01
C LEU A 215 32.49 19.49 15.23
N PRO A 216 31.60 18.49 15.28
CA PRO A 216 31.79 17.34 16.17
C PRO A 216 33.06 16.64 15.68
N ALA A 217 34.11 16.62 16.50
CA ALA A 217 35.30 15.86 16.18
C ALA A 217 34.94 14.37 16.13
N LEU A 218 35.17 13.75 14.97
CA LEU A 218 35.13 12.32 14.73
C LEU A 218 36.02 11.63 15.76
N THR A 219 35.43 10.84 16.65
CA THR A 219 36.19 10.07 17.62
C THR A 219 35.66 8.64 17.63
N ASP A 220 36.57 7.69 17.40
CA ASP A 220 36.31 6.26 17.46
C ASP A 220 36.08 5.76 18.91
N ASP A 221 36.01 6.66 19.90
CA ASP A 221 36.13 6.37 21.33
C ASP A 221 35.15 7.16 22.22
N ASN A 222 33.84 7.03 21.97
CA ASN A 222 32.82 7.50 22.90
C ASN A 222 32.85 6.65 24.19
N LEU A 223 33.18 7.28 25.33
CA LEU A 223 33.33 6.62 26.64
C LEU A 223 32.06 5.89 27.08
N LEU A 224 30.88 6.42 26.73
CA LEU A 224 29.58 5.83 27.07
C LEU A 224 29.33 4.54 26.29
N ILE A 225 29.67 4.48 25.00
CA ILE A 225 29.57 3.24 24.21
C ILE A 225 30.60 2.22 24.66
N HIS A 226 31.84 2.65 24.91
CA HIS A 226 32.85 1.75 25.48
C HIS A 226 32.36 1.17 26.81
N SER A 227 31.75 1.98 27.67
CA SER A 227 31.16 1.49 28.94
C SER A 227 30.05 0.48 28.70
N ILE A 228 29.10 0.78 27.79
CA ILE A 228 27.99 -0.13 27.43
C ILE A 228 28.50 -1.45 26.86
N VAL A 229 29.47 -1.41 25.94
CA VAL A 229 30.01 -2.61 25.29
C VAL A 229 30.84 -3.45 26.27
N GLN A 230 31.67 -2.81 27.09
CA GLN A 230 32.63 -3.48 27.96
C GLN A 230 32.01 -3.94 29.29
N LEU A 231 31.12 -3.14 29.87
CA LEU A 231 30.49 -3.43 31.16
C LEU A 231 29.13 -4.09 31.02
N LYS A 232 28.48 -4.03 29.85
CA LYS A 232 27.10 -4.48 29.61
C LYS A 232 26.06 -3.81 30.52
N GLN A 233 26.44 -2.71 31.17
CA GLN A 233 25.61 -1.88 32.05
C GLN A 233 26.13 -0.44 32.01
N ILE A 234 25.31 0.51 32.45
CA ILE A 234 25.71 1.92 32.56
C ILE A 234 26.03 2.25 34.02
N PRO A 235 27.28 2.66 34.33
CA PRO A 235 27.68 3.17 35.65
C PRO A 235 26.78 4.30 36.17
N PRO A 236 26.29 4.26 37.43
CA PRO A 236 25.51 5.37 38.01
C PRO A 236 26.23 6.71 37.99
N SER A 237 27.56 6.74 38.17
CA SER A 237 28.34 7.98 38.07
C SER A 237 28.37 8.55 36.65
N LEU A 238 28.24 7.70 35.63
CA LEU A 238 28.16 8.13 34.23
C LEU A 238 26.78 8.71 33.91
N LEU A 239 25.70 8.13 34.47
CA LEU A 239 24.36 8.72 34.40
C LEU A 239 24.35 10.09 35.08
N ARG A 240 24.87 10.20 36.30
CA ARG A 240 25.02 11.49 37.02
C ARG A 240 25.84 12.50 36.22
N LEU A 241 26.91 12.06 35.55
CA LEU A 241 27.71 12.91 34.67
C LEU A 241 26.91 13.41 33.47
N CYS A 242 26.09 12.55 32.86
CA CYS A 242 25.15 12.94 31.80
C CYS A 242 24.12 13.96 32.30
N GLU A 243 23.62 13.80 33.53
CA GLU A 243 22.69 14.76 34.15
C GLU A 243 23.28 16.18 34.26
N PHE A 244 24.59 16.30 34.53
CA PHE A 244 25.29 17.57 34.67
C PHE A 244 25.55 18.30 33.35
N LEU A 245 25.64 17.59 32.22
CA LEU A 245 26.03 18.18 30.94
C LEU A 245 24.92 18.98 30.27
N GLY A 246 23.66 18.86 30.72
CA GLY A 246 22.55 19.69 30.25
C GLY A 246 22.42 19.71 28.72
N SER A 247 22.57 20.88 28.10
CA SER A 247 22.47 21.04 26.63
C SER A 247 23.61 20.38 25.84
N ASP A 248 24.76 20.11 26.47
CA ASP A 248 25.91 19.45 25.82
C ASP A 248 25.79 17.91 25.84
N LEU A 249 24.71 17.41 26.46
CA LEU A 249 24.40 15.98 26.60
C LEU A 249 24.26 15.26 25.25
N SER A 250 23.72 15.92 24.22
CA SER A 250 23.52 15.29 22.91
C SER A 250 24.83 14.80 22.30
N LEU A 251 25.95 15.47 22.56
CA LEU A 251 27.28 15.08 22.07
C LEU A 251 27.77 13.74 22.63
N LEU A 252 27.33 13.34 23.83
CA LEU A 252 27.63 12.03 24.39
C LEU A 252 26.77 10.91 23.83
N PHE A 253 25.59 11.22 23.31
CA PHE A 253 24.65 10.24 22.78
C PHE A 253 24.92 9.82 21.33
N TRP A 254 25.88 10.49 20.69
CA TRP A 254 26.32 10.21 19.33
C TRP A 254 27.73 9.61 19.31
N ASN A 255 27.96 8.63 18.44
CA ASN A 255 29.30 8.11 18.16
C ASN A 255 29.54 8.04 16.66
N ASN A 256 30.58 8.72 16.22
CA ASN A 256 30.89 8.88 14.81
C ASN A 256 32.14 8.06 14.48
N LYS A 257 31.95 6.84 13.98
CA LYS A 257 33.05 5.98 13.52
C LYS A 257 33.28 6.18 12.01
N VAL A 258 34.52 6.38 11.60
CA VAL A 258 34.88 6.41 10.16
C VAL A 258 35.18 4.98 9.71
N THR A 259 34.29 4.38 8.92
CA THR A 259 34.44 2.97 8.54
C THR A 259 35.11 2.74 7.18
N SER A 260 35.38 3.77 6.37
CA SER A 260 36.10 3.58 5.10
C SER A 260 36.94 4.78 4.63
N ARG A 261 38.17 4.49 4.14
CA ARG A 261 39.00 5.37 3.31
C ARG A 261 39.02 4.85 1.87
N ALA A 262 37.86 4.75 1.20
CA ALA A 262 37.88 4.64 -0.25
C ALA A 262 38.33 6.01 -0.81
N ARG A 263 39.33 6.03 -1.71
CA ARG A 263 40.06 7.24 -2.18
C ARG A 263 39.21 8.40 -2.73
N TRP A 264 37.88 8.29 -2.80
CA TRP A 264 36.98 9.29 -3.37
C TRP A 264 35.67 9.55 -2.59
N THR A 265 35.38 8.82 -1.50
CA THR A 265 34.21 9.05 -0.64
C THR A 265 34.51 8.70 0.83
N ASN A 266 34.51 9.71 1.71
CA ASN A 266 34.50 9.47 3.16
C ASN A 266 33.07 9.09 3.58
N THR A 267 32.92 7.87 4.09
CA THR A 267 31.67 7.34 4.64
C THR A 267 31.76 7.34 6.17
N PHE A 268 30.77 7.94 6.83
CA PHE A 268 30.69 8.05 8.29
C PHE A 268 29.55 7.14 8.78
N SER A 269 29.83 6.22 9.69
CA SER A 269 28.78 5.49 10.42
C SER A 269 28.55 6.19 11.74
N ILE A 270 27.42 6.91 11.84
CA ILE A 270 26.96 7.51 13.10
C ILE A 270 26.06 6.50 13.78
N GLN A 271 26.50 5.95 14.91
CA GLN A 271 25.72 5.02 15.71
C GLN A 271 25.26 5.76 16.96
N SER A 272 23.96 5.68 17.28
CA SER A 272 23.47 6.22 18.54
C SER A 272 23.88 5.29 19.69
N VAL A 273 24.20 5.88 20.83
CA VAL A 273 24.45 5.12 22.07
C VAL A 273 23.27 4.21 22.41
N LEU A 274 22.05 4.69 22.17
CA LEU A 274 20.82 3.93 22.39
C LEU A 274 20.77 2.66 21.53
N GLY A 275 21.24 2.72 20.27
CA GLY A 275 21.35 1.54 19.41
C GLY A 275 22.35 0.50 19.95
N TYR A 276 23.46 0.96 20.54
CA TYR A 276 24.43 0.08 21.21
C TYR A 276 23.89 -0.51 22.51
N ALA A 277 23.21 0.29 23.34
CA ALA A 277 22.59 -0.16 24.58
C ALA A 277 21.56 -1.25 24.32
N LEU A 278 20.70 -1.07 23.30
CA LEU A 278 19.75 -2.09 22.85
C LEU A 278 20.39 -3.46 22.57
N GLN A 279 21.62 -3.47 22.05
CA GLN A 279 22.29 -4.69 21.63
C GLN A 279 23.15 -5.31 22.75
N HIS A 280 23.71 -4.50 23.64
CA HIS A 280 24.75 -4.94 24.58
C HIS A 280 24.39 -4.76 26.07
N ALA A 281 23.43 -3.90 26.40
CA ALA A 281 23.03 -3.56 27.76
C ALA A 281 21.51 -3.25 27.84
N PRO A 282 20.62 -4.20 27.50
CA PRO A 282 19.18 -3.94 27.42
C PRO A 282 18.56 -3.52 28.76
N ASP A 283 19.11 -4.02 29.87
CA ASP A 283 18.65 -3.69 31.22
C ASP A 283 18.92 -2.23 31.59
N SER A 284 19.80 -1.53 30.86
CA SER A 284 20.13 -0.12 31.10
C SER A 284 19.39 0.87 30.17
N ILE A 285 18.45 0.38 29.34
CA ILE A 285 17.71 1.23 28.38
C ILE A 285 16.83 2.25 29.11
N GLU A 286 16.19 1.85 30.21
CA GLU A 286 15.26 2.71 30.93
C GLU A 286 15.99 3.91 31.56
N GLU A 287 17.12 3.69 32.24
CA GLU A 287 17.91 4.80 32.80
C GLU A 287 18.50 5.69 31.70
N LEU A 288 18.87 5.10 30.56
CA LEU A 288 19.38 5.85 29.41
C LEU A 288 18.29 6.75 28.82
N LEU A 289 17.07 6.24 28.64
CA LEU A 289 15.93 7.01 28.13
C LEU A 289 15.48 8.08 29.12
N HIS A 290 15.50 7.79 30.43
CA HIS A 290 15.27 8.80 31.46
C HIS A 290 16.25 9.97 31.33
N THR A 291 17.52 9.67 31.10
CA THR A 291 18.56 10.67 30.87
C THR A 291 18.34 11.44 29.56
N MET A 292 17.98 10.74 28.48
CA MET A 292 17.67 11.34 27.17
C MET A 292 16.43 12.24 27.20
N SER A 293 15.49 12.04 28.12
CA SER A 293 14.27 12.86 28.23
C SER A 293 14.56 14.35 28.50
N ARG A 294 15.79 14.68 28.91
CA ARG A 294 16.29 16.04 29.14
C ARG A 294 16.75 16.76 27.87
N LEU A 295 16.94 16.03 26.77
CA LEU A 295 17.27 16.59 25.46
C LEU A 295 16.04 17.28 24.86
N ASP A 296 16.25 18.13 23.86
CA ASP A 296 15.12 18.66 23.10
C ASP A 296 14.39 17.54 22.33
N LEU A 297 13.13 17.79 21.96
CA LEU A 297 12.28 16.78 21.33
C LEU A 297 12.85 16.28 19.99
N GLU A 298 13.49 17.15 19.20
CA GLU A 298 14.04 16.78 17.90
C GLU A 298 15.28 15.89 18.06
N GLU A 299 16.13 16.19 19.04
CA GLU A 299 17.28 15.36 19.40
C GLU A 299 16.85 13.98 19.92
N GLN A 300 15.80 13.92 20.75
CA GLN A 300 15.21 12.65 21.20
C GLN A 300 14.71 11.81 20.01
N ILE A 301 13.95 12.42 19.09
CA ILE A 301 13.43 11.74 17.90
C ILE A 301 14.57 11.21 17.04
N LEU A 302 15.60 12.02 16.80
CA LEU A 302 16.73 11.65 15.95
C LEU A 302 17.53 10.48 16.56
N LEU A 303 17.80 10.50 17.86
CA LEU A 303 18.54 9.43 18.56
C LEU A 303 17.79 8.10 18.53
N VAL A 304 16.49 8.13 18.81
CA VAL A 304 15.61 6.94 18.76
C VAL A 304 15.50 6.43 17.32
N HIS A 305 15.29 7.32 16.34
CA HIS A 305 15.21 6.93 14.94
C HIS A 305 16.50 6.25 14.46
N CYS A 306 17.67 6.80 14.80
CA CYS A 306 18.96 6.18 14.49
C CYS A 306 19.16 4.82 15.18
N ALA A 307 18.71 4.67 16.43
CA ALA A 307 18.79 3.41 17.17
C ALA A 307 17.96 2.32 16.50
N VAL A 308 16.73 2.67 16.11
CA VAL A 308 15.79 1.79 15.42
C VAL A 308 16.33 1.36 14.05
N MET A 309 16.75 2.31 13.21
CA MET A 309 17.14 2.03 11.82
C MET A 309 18.52 1.38 11.67
N GLY A 310 19.32 1.28 12.74
CA GLY A 310 20.59 0.55 12.69
C GLY A 310 21.78 1.25 12.04
N SER A 311 21.73 2.58 11.92
CA SER A 311 22.83 3.52 11.61
C SER A 311 23.54 3.46 10.24
N TYR A 312 23.28 4.47 9.38
CA TYR A 312 24.15 4.97 8.30
C TYR A 312 23.75 6.42 7.94
N ILE A 313 24.69 7.38 7.95
CA ILE A 313 24.48 8.75 7.42
C ILE A 313 25.58 9.04 6.39
N GLU A 314 25.23 9.07 5.10
CA GLU A 314 26.14 9.54 4.05
C GLU A 314 26.06 11.07 3.89
N ARG A 315 27.18 11.76 4.14
CA ARG A 315 27.48 13.19 3.84
C ARG A 315 26.57 14.28 4.42
N VAL A 316 27.19 15.18 5.20
CA VAL A 316 26.91 16.63 5.14
C VAL A 316 28.25 17.40 5.11
N TYR A 317 28.45 18.23 4.08
CA TYR A 317 29.43 19.33 4.14
C TYR A 317 28.74 20.47 4.89
N ASN A 318 29.25 20.82 6.08
CA ASN A 318 28.71 21.73 7.11
C ASN A 318 27.72 21.06 8.08
N PHE A 319 28.24 20.59 9.22
CA PHE A 319 27.45 20.05 10.33
C PHE A 319 26.74 21.18 11.10
N ASP A 320 25.51 21.49 10.70
CA ASP A 320 24.48 22.01 11.61
C ASP A 320 23.56 20.84 11.97
N LEU A 321 23.39 20.55 13.27
CA LEU A 321 22.53 19.46 13.79
C LEU A 321 21.09 19.62 13.28
N LYS A 322 20.66 20.85 12.98
CA LYS A 322 19.35 21.17 12.39
C LYS A 322 19.21 20.81 10.90
N THR A 323 20.31 20.56 10.20
CA THR A 323 20.35 20.16 8.78
C THR A 323 20.82 18.73 8.57
N LEU A 324 20.78 17.89 9.62
CA LEU A 324 21.13 16.47 9.52
C LEU A 324 20.12 15.74 8.62
N SER A 325 20.52 15.57 7.37
CA SER A 325 19.84 14.71 6.41
C SER A 325 20.25 13.26 6.61
N THR A 326 19.32 12.42 7.05
CA THR A 326 19.56 10.97 7.13
C THR A 326 19.56 10.36 5.72
N GLN A 327 20.74 10.26 5.10
CA GLN A 327 20.93 9.49 3.87
C GLN A 327 21.28 8.04 4.20
N THR A 328 20.27 7.20 4.38
CA THR A 328 20.42 5.74 4.53
C THR A 328 20.29 5.05 3.16
N PRO A 329 21.26 4.25 2.69
CA PRO A 329 21.11 3.43 1.49
C PRO A 329 20.12 2.28 1.76
N LEU A 330 19.15 2.12 0.86
CA LEU A 330 17.98 1.27 1.05
C LEU A 330 18.29 -0.24 1.08
N HIS A 331 19.44 -0.66 0.55
CA HIS A 331 19.79 -2.08 0.42
C HIS A 331 20.27 -2.73 1.73
N ASP A 332 20.51 -1.94 2.78
CA ASP A 332 21.06 -2.42 4.06
C ASP A 332 20.12 -2.24 5.27
N ILE A 333 18.94 -1.62 5.10
CA ILE A 333 17.96 -1.53 6.19
C ILE A 333 17.20 -2.85 6.27
N ASN A 334 17.58 -3.68 7.23
CA ASN A 334 16.80 -4.85 7.61
C ASN A 334 15.54 -4.38 8.37
N ILE A 335 14.40 -4.32 7.68
CA ILE A 335 13.11 -3.86 8.22
C ILE A 335 12.71 -4.70 9.45
N ASP A 336 12.92 -6.01 9.43
CA ASP A 336 12.65 -6.89 10.57
C ASP A 336 13.43 -6.44 11.82
N HIS A 337 14.72 -6.14 11.67
CA HIS A 337 15.53 -5.65 12.79
C HIS A 337 15.09 -4.26 13.26
N ALA A 338 14.72 -3.37 12.34
CA ALA A 338 14.23 -2.04 12.70
C ALA A 338 12.92 -2.13 13.50
N VAL A 339 11.97 -2.94 13.05
CA VAL A 339 10.71 -3.16 13.79
C VAL A 339 10.97 -3.77 15.15
N VAL A 340 11.81 -4.80 15.26
CA VAL A 340 12.15 -5.44 16.54
C VAL A 340 12.74 -4.42 17.51
N ARG A 341 13.68 -3.59 17.05
CA ARG A 341 14.26 -2.52 17.89
C ARG A 341 13.25 -1.45 18.27
N PHE A 342 12.37 -1.07 17.34
CA PHE A 342 11.29 -0.13 17.63
C PHE A 342 10.36 -0.69 18.72
N MET A 343 9.90 -1.92 18.58
CA MET A 343 9.02 -2.57 19.56
C MET A 343 9.71 -2.77 20.92
N ALA A 344 11.02 -2.97 20.95
CA ALA A 344 11.78 -3.03 22.19
C ALA A 344 11.88 -1.66 22.91
N LEU A 345 11.99 -0.56 22.15
CA LEU A 345 12.08 0.78 22.73
C LEU A 345 10.71 1.38 23.06
N GLN A 346 9.68 1.08 22.27
CA GLN A 346 8.38 1.72 22.33
C GLN A 346 7.76 1.79 23.74
N PRO A 347 7.80 0.74 24.59
CA PRO A 347 7.22 0.78 25.94
C PRO A 347 7.79 1.88 26.84
N PHE A 348 9.02 2.33 26.57
CA PHE A 348 9.75 3.31 27.36
C PHE A 348 9.67 4.74 26.79
N LEU A 349 9.02 4.91 25.63
CA LEU A 349 8.94 6.19 24.93
C LEU A 349 7.57 6.84 25.12
N SER A 350 7.55 8.17 25.24
CA SER A 350 6.27 8.91 25.22
C SER A 350 5.56 8.75 23.87
N PRO A 351 4.21 8.80 23.83
CA PRO A 351 3.42 8.75 22.60
C PRO A 351 3.89 9.72 21.51
N LEU A 352 4.26 10.93 21.91
CA LEU A 352 4.76 11.97 21.02
C LEU A 352 6.07 11.57 20.35
N VAL A 353 7.02 11.02 21.12
CA VAL A 353 8.37 10.67 20.61
C VAL A 353 8.28 9.51 19.64
N TRP A 354 7.64 8.39 20.01
CA TRP A 354 7.59 7.24 19.10
C TRP A 354 6.72 7.52 17.87
N THR A 355 5.66 8.33 18.00
CA THR A 355 4.84 8.75 16.85
C THR A 355 5.69 9.51 15.83
N ARG A 356 6.49 10.46 16.32
CA ARG A 356 7.39 11.24 15.47
C ARG A 356 8.49 10.38 14.86
N VAL A 357 9.03 9.41 15.58
CA VAL A 357 10.05 8.46 15.09
C VAL A 357 9.54 7.65 13.90
N LEU A 358 8.31 7.09 13.99
CA LEU A 358 7.69 6.34 12.89
C LEU A 358 7.46 7.21 11.64
N LEU A 359 7.16 8.49 11.86
CA LEU A 359 6.79 9.45 10.81
C LEU A 359 7.95 10.23 10.22
N HIS A 360 9.12 10.20 10.89
CA HIS A 360 10.34 10.90 10.51
C HIS A 360 10.84 10.41 9.14
N GLN A 361 11.07 11.35 8.22
CA GLN A 361 11.38 11.06 6.82
C GLN A 361 12.88 10.78 6.62
N ALA A 362 13.21 9.71 5.88
CA ALA A 362 14.56 9.53 5.35
C ALA A 362 14.69 10.26 3.99
N GLU A 363 15.55 11.29 3.92
CA GLU A 363 15.63 12.22 2.77
C GLU A 363 15.89 11.55 1.41
N LYS A 364 16.63 10.43 1.35
CA LYS A 364 17.01 9.82 0.05
C LYS A 364 15.82 9.18 -0.70
N ASN A 365 14.73 8.83 -0.01
CA ASN A 365 13.63 8.04 -0.61
C ASN A 365 12.24 8.65 -0.41
N ASN A 366 12.16 9.83 0.22
CA ASN A 366 10.92 10.39 0.74
C ASN A 366 10.11 9.37 1.57
N SER A 367 10.72 8.33 2.14
CA SER A 367 9.99 7.26 2.83
C SER A 367 10.33 7.23 4.31
N ASN A 368 9.33 7.02 5.16
CA ASN A 368 9.52 6.89 6.62
C ASN A 368 9.37 5.42 7.05
N LEU A 369 9.76 5.12 8.29
CA LEU A 369 9.69 3.75 8.83
C LEU A 369 8.27 3.20 8.79
N PHE A 370 7.25 4.02 9.09
CA PHE A 370 5.85 3.62 8.96
C PHE A 370 5.51 3.16 7.52
N GLN A 371 5.93 3.90 6.49
CA GLN A 371 5.69 3.52 5.10
C GLN A 371 6.37 2.20 4.71
N LEU A 372 7.59 1.95 5.23
CA LEU A 372 8.31 0.69 5.05
C LEU A 372 7.58 -0.48 5.72
N ILE A 373 7.13 -0.30 6.96
CA ILE A 373 6.36 -1.33 7.69
C ILE A 373 5.02 -1.57 7.00
N VAL A 374 4.33 -0.53 6.52
CA VAL A 374 3.08 -0.70 5.80
C VAL A 374 3.29 -1.43 4.46
N ASN A 375 4.48 -1.41 3.86
CA ASN A 375 4.80 -2.27 2.71
C ASN A 375 5.02 -3.74 3.07
N ASP A 376 5.35 -4.04 4.32
CA ASP A 376 5.59 -5.41 4.82
C ASP A 376 4.35 -5.92 5.58
N CYS A 377 3.85 -7.11 5.26
CA CYS A 377 2.67 -7.65 5.93
C CYS A 377 2.96 -8.19 7.34
N LYS A 378 4.21 -8.59 7.62
CA LYS A 378 4.55 -9.35 8.83
C LYS A 378 4.29 -8.59 10.13
N PHE A 379 4.52 -7.27 10.14
CA PHE A 379 4.46 -6.43 11.35
C PHE A 379 3.36 -5.37 11.31
N PHE A 380 2.51 -5.43 10.28
CA PHE A 380 1.47 -4.43 10.09
C PHE A 380 0.48 -4.42 11.27
N SER A 381 0.05 -5.61 11.71
CA SER A 381 -0.90 -5.76 12.81
C SER A 381 -0.39 -5.20 14.13
N ASP A 382 0.89 -5.43 14.45
CA ASP A 382 1.49 -4.98 15.70
C ASP A 382 1.54 -3.45 15.78
N ILE A 383 1.96 -2.79 14.69
CA ILE A 383 1.98 -1.32 14.61
C ILE A 383 0.57 -0.73 14.61
N MET A 384 -0.39 -1.39 13.98
CA MET A 384 -1.76 -0.90 13.96
C MET A 384 -2.47 -1.00 15.32
N ASN A 385 -2.20 -2.06 16.09
CA ASN A 385 -2.65 -2.15 17.48
C ASN A 385 -2.08 -1.01 18.33
N LEU A 386 -0.79 -0.69 18.15
CA LEU A 386 -0.16 0.45 18.82
C LEU A 386 -0.85 1.78 18.48
N ILE A 387 -1.18 2.00 17.20
CA ILE A 387 -1.87 3.22 16.74
C ILE A 387 -3.31 3.26 17.27
N LYS A 388 -4.00 2.13 17.37
CA LYS A 388 -5.39 2.05 17.87
C LYS A 388 -5.53 2.59 19.29
N ASP A 389 -4.52 2.42 20.13
CA ASP A 389 -4.56 2.84 21.54
C ASP A 389 -4.09 4.30 21.76
N LEU A 390 -3.68 5.00 20.70
CA LEU A 390 -3.26 6.40 20.79
C LEU A 390 -4.44 7.38 21.01
N PRO A 391 -4.20 8.53 21.66
CA PRO A 391 -5.10 9.67 21.59
C PRO A 391 -5.33 10.17 20.14
N PRO A 392 -6.51 10.73 19.82
CA PRO A 392 -6.88 11.15 18.46
C PRO A 392 -5.86 12.07 17.77
N GLU A 393 -5.27 13.01 18.50
CA GLU A 393 -4.27 13.98 18.01
C GLU A 393 -2.99 13.32 17.49
N TYR A 394 -2.66 12.12 17.96
CA TYR A 394 -1.49 11.36 17.52
C TYR A 394 -1.83 10.33 16.44
N LYS A 395 -3.10 9.97 16.28
CA LYS A 395 -3.62 9.04 15.26
C LYS A 395 -3.72 9.66 13.88
N GLU A 396 -4.18 10.91 13.79
CA GLU A 396 -4.44 11.61 12.52
C GLU A 396 -3.25 11.52 11.54
N PRO A 397 -1.99 11.76 11.96
CA PRO A 397 -0.83 11.70 11.06
C PRO A 397 -0.49 10.32 10.49
N PHE A 398 -1.06 9.23 11.01
CA PHE A 398 -0.91 7.88 10.46
C PHE A 398 -2.02 7.53 9.49
N LEU A 399 -3.25 7.89 9.85
CA LEU A 399 -4.47 7.45 9.18
C LEU A 399 -4.85 8.35 7.99
N VAL A 400 -4.58 9.65 8.09
CA VAL A 400 -4.84 10.64 7.02
C VAL A 400 -3.64 10.83 6.10
N ARG A 401 -2.44 10.42 6.52
CA ARG A 401 -1.20 10.66 5.77
C ARG A 401 -1.13 9.81 4.52
N LYS A 402 -0.61 10.42 3.46
CA LYS A 402 -0.24 9.74 2.23
C LYS A 402 1.01 8.90 2.43
N ILE A 403 0.89 7.59 2.23
CA ILE A 403 1.96 6.60 2.50
C ILE A 403 2.88 6.42 1.29
N SER A 404 2.53 6.94 0.12
CA SER A 404 3.40 6.90 -1.04
C SER A 404 3.44 8.28 -1.70
N HIS A 405 4.64 8.82 -1.85
CA HIS A 405 4.86 10.12 -2.49
C HIS A 405 4.53 10.09 -3.99
N HIS A 406 4.57 8.92 -4.63
CA HIS A 406 4.29 8.76 -6.06
C HIS A 406 2.81 8.49 -6.36
N THR A 407 2.08 7.84 -5.45
CA THR A 407 0.68 7.43 -5.70
C THR A 407 -0.34 8.16 -4.83
N GLY A 408 0.10 8.70 -3.69
CA GLY A 408 -0.72 9.55 -2.83
C GLY A 408 -1.80 8.83 -2.02
N TYR A 409 -1.71 7.50 -1.86
CA TYR A 409 -2.72 6.70 -1.12
C TYR A 409 -2.69 6.94 0.39
N THR A 410 -3.88 6.95 1.00
CA THR A 410 -4.07 6.82 2.46
C THR A 410 -3.73 5.40 2.92
N LEU A 411 -3.66 5.20 4.25
CA LEU A 411 -3.47 3.87 4.83
C LEU A 411 -4.57 2.90 4.43
N LEU A 412 -5.82 3.34 4.53
CA LEU A 412 -7.00 2.52 4.24
C LEU A 412 -7.00 2.08 2.77
N GLU A 413 -6.74 3.01 1.84
CA GLU A 413 -6.62 2.69 0.41
C GLU A 413 -5.53 1.65 0.16
N LYS A 414 -4.36 1.82 0.79
CA LYS A 414 -3.23 0.92 0.59
C LYS A 414 -3.50 -0.50 1.11
N VAL A 415 -4.16 -0.63 2.26
CA VAL A 415 -4.53 -1.94 2.82
C VAL A 415 -5.54 -2.65 1.91
N ILE A 416 -6.54 -1.93 1.42
CA ILE A 416 -7.54 -2.47 0.51
C ILE A 416 -6.89 -2.91 -0.82
N ILE A 417 -6.02 -2.07 -1.42
CA ILE A 417 -5.42 -2.34 -2.74
C ILE A 417 -4.39 -3.47 -2.72
N TYR A 418 -3.48 -3.47 -1.72
CA TYR A 418 -2.26 -4.29 -1.79
C TYR A 418 -2.26 -5.49 -0.87
N LYS A 419 -3.11 -5.52 0.17
CA LYS A 419 -3.04 -6.55 1.20
C LYS A 419 -4.26 -7.46 1.29
N TYR A 420 -5.40 -7.10 0.67
CA TYR A 420 -6.64 -7.90 0.59
C TYR A 420 -6.93 -8.77 1.83
N ASP A 421 -6.65 -8.25 3.03
CA ASP A 421 -6.82 -8.96 4.29
C ASP A 421 -7.94 -8.30 5.10
N PRO A 422 -9.06 -9.03 5.34
CA PRO A 422 -10.19 -8.47 6.03
C PRO A 422 -9.93 -8.02 7.46
N ASP A 423 -9.00 -8.67 8.14
CA ASP A 423 -8.65 -8.34 9.52
C ASP A 423 -7.83 -7.05 9.57
N LEU A 424 -7.01 -6.79 8.56
CA LEU A 424 -6.24 -5.55 8.45
C LEU A 424 -7.13 -4.35 8.13
N VAL A 425 -8.10 -4.50 7.21
CA VAL A 425 -9.08 -3.43 6.93
C VAL A 425 -9.85 -3.11 8.20
N LYS A 426 -10.34 -4.13 8.91
CA LYS A 426 -11.02 -3.95 10.21
C LYS A 426 -10.15 -3.21 11.21
N MET A 427 -8.88 -3.56 11.32
CA MET A 427 -7.96 -2.93 12.28
C MET A 427 -7.76 -1.45 12.00
N VAL A 428 -7.66 -1.03 10.73
CA VAL A 428 -7.60 0.38 10.35
C VAL A 428 -8.92 1.10 10.67
N LEU A 429 -10.07 0.48 10.39
CA LEU A 429 -11.38 1.06 10.72
C LEU A 429 -11.61 1.19 12.24
N ASP A 430 -11.16 0.20 13.02
CA ASP A 430 -11.20 0.26 14.48
C ASP A 430 -10.30 1.37 15.02
N ALA A 431 -9.10 1.57 14.44
CA ALA A 431 -8.14 2.57 14.89
C ALA A 431 -8.60 4.02 14.64
N GLN A 432 -9.57 4.24 13.75
CA GLN A 432 -10.16 5.55 13.50
C GLN A 432 -11.45 5.83 14.28
N ALA A 433 -12.00 4.85 15.04
CA ALA A 433 -13.35 4.91 15.59
C ALA A 433 -13.59 6.15 16.48
N ASP A 434 -12.58 6.59 17.23
CA ASP A 434 -12.60 7.73 18.16
C ASP A 434 -12.14 9.07 17.54
N LEU A 435 -11.79 9.09 16.25
CA LEU A 435 -11.38 10.31 15.58
C LEU A 435 -12.54 11.30 15.42
N PRO A 436 -12.27 12.63 15.50
CA PRO A 436 -13.26 13.64 15.16
C PRO A 436 -13.79 13.44 13.73
N THR A 437 -15.08 13.72 13.56
CA THR A 437 -15.79 13.60 12.28
C THR A 437 -15.08 14.29 11.11
N GLN A 438 -14.50 15.46 11.35
CA GLN A 438 -13.76 16.22 10.34
C GLN A 438 -12.48 15.50 9.87
N VAL A 439 -11.84 14.73 10.76
CA VAL A 439 -10.65 13.93 10.44
C VAL A 439 -11.06 12.66 9.71
N LYS A 440 -12.11 11.97 10.15
CA LYS A 440 -12.69 10.81 9.43
C LYS A 440 -13.08 11.19 7.99
N ALA A 441 -13.68 12.36 7.81
CA ALA A 441 -13.99 12.90 6.48
C ALA A 441 -12.76 12.97 5.56
N ARG A 442 -11.58 13.34 6.11
CA ARG A 442 -10.33 13.42 5.34
C ARG A 442 -9.80 12.06 4.92
N ILE A 443 -10.05 11.01 5.70
CA ILE A 443 -9.63 9.62 5.39
C ILE A 443 -10.40 9.10 4.18
N PHE A 444 -11.72 9.36 4.15
CA PHE A 444 -12.59 8.92 3.05
C PHE A 444 -12.62 9.90 1.86
N SER A 445 -12.16 11.15 2.06
CA SER A 445 -12.07 12.12 0.97
C SER A 445 -10.85 11.87 0.09
N HIS A 446 -11.07 11.71 -1.20
CA HIS A 446 -10.05 11.54 -2.22
C HIS A 446 -9.19 12.80 -2.39
N VAL A 447 -7.89 12.64 -2.68
CA VAL A 447 -7.01 13.78 -2.97
C VAL A 447 -6.84 13.96 -4.48
N PRO A 448 -7.39 15.04 -5.09
CA PRO A 448 -7.76 15.10 -6.51
C PRO A 448 -6.65 15.03 -7.58
N LYS A 449 -5.37 14.87 -7.23
CA LYS A 449 -4.30 15.30 -8.14
C LYS A 449 -3.63 14.22 -9.00
N MET A 450 -3.72 12.91 -8.73
CA MET A 450 -2.95 11.93 -9.53
C MET A 450 -3.52 10.51 -9.72
N SER A 451 -4.64 10.11 -9.10
CA SER A 451 -5.16 8.74 -9.26
C SER A 451 -6.69 8.75 -9.22
N PRO A 452 -7.42 8.13 -10.16
CA PRO A 452 -8.88 8.06 -10.12
C PRO A 452 -9.42 7.04 -9.09
N ARG A 453 -8.57 6.57 -8.17
CA ARG A 453 -8.89 5.49 -7.21
C ARG A 453 -9.36 6.07 -5.88
N ASN A 454 -10.53 5.64 -5.42
CA ASN A 454 -11.12 5.99 -4.13
C ASN A 454 -11.33 4.70 -3.31
N VAL A 455 -11.22 4.78 -1.98
CA VAL A 455 -11.59 3.74 -1.01
C VAL A 455 -12.84 2.95 -1.40
N LEU A 456 -13.91 3.62 -1.85
CA LEU A 456 -15.17 2.96 -2.22
C LEU A 456 -15.04 2.07 -3.46
N ILE A 457 -14.27 2.53 -4.45
CA ILE A 457 -14.02 1.76 -5.68
C ILE A 457 -13.21 0.51 -5.36
N GLU A 458 -12.17 0.64 -4.54
CA GLU A 458 -11.27 -0.46 -4.20
C GLU A 458 -11.94 -1.46 -3.24
N ALA A 459 -12.76 -0.98 -2.30
CA ALA A 459 -13.46 -1.83 -1.34
C ALA A 459 -14.48 -2.76 -2.02
N GLY A 460 -15.19 -2.24 -3.01
CA GLY A 460 -16.12 -3.03 -3.82
C GLY A 460 -15.46 -4.13 -4.65
N ALA A 461 -14.20 -3.93 -5.06
CA ALA A 461 -13.42 -4.94 -5.76
C ALA A 461 -12.89 -6.03 -4.83
N ALA A 462 -12.68 -5.71 -3.54
CA ALA A 462 -12.17 -6.65 -2.54
C ALA A 462 -13.23 -7.67 -2.09
N ASP A 463 -14.34 -7.22 -1.47
CA ASP A 463 -15.53 -8.04 -1.23
C ASP A 463 -16.73 -7.21 -0.70
N SER A 464 -17.90 -7.84 -0.62
CA SER A 464 -19.13 -7.24 -0.07
C SER A 464 -19.08 -6.91 1.43
N ILE A 465 -18.24 -7.58 2.21
CA ILE A 465 -18.19 -7.41 3.68
C ILE A 465 -17.46 -6.10 4.01
N HIS A 466 -16.36 -5.82 3.32
CA HIS A 466 -15.62 -4.56 3.43
C HIS A 466 -16.47 -3.39 3.00
N MET A 467 -17.15 -3.52 1.86
CA MET A 467 -18.01 -2.46 1.36
C MET A 467 -19.11 -2.13 2.38
N ALA A 468 -19.76 -3.15 2.97
CA ALA A 468 -20.78 -2.95 3.99
C ALA A 468 -20.25 -2.25 5.26
N ARG A 469 -19.03 -2.57 5.70
CA ARG A 469 -18.38 -1.91 6.86
C ARG A 469 -17.98 -0.48 6.56
N ILE A 470 -17.36 -0.23 5.42
CA ILE A 470 -16.98 1.11 4.97
C ILE A 470 -18.22 1.98 4.82
N ARG A 471 -19.30 1.44 4.25
CA ARG A 471 -20.59 2.13 4.20
C ARG A 471 -21.07 2.52 5.60
N ALA A 472 -21.06 1.58 6.56
CA ALA A 472 -21.52 1.87 7.92
C ALA A 472 -20.70 2.99 8.60
N GLU A 473 -19.38 3.03 8.35
CA GLU A 473 -18.53 4.13 8.83
C GLU A 473 -18.88 5.46 8.16
N ILE A 474 -19.13 5.47 6.84
CA ILE A 474 -19.54 6.68 6.13
C ILE A 474 -20.92 7.16 6.60
N ASP A 475 -21.88 6.25 6.81
CA ASP A 475 -23.21 6.56 7.33
C ASP A 475 -23.19 7.18 8.74
N SER A 476 -22.11 6.98 9.49
CA SER A 476 -21.89 7.63 10.80
C SER A 476 -21.48 9.11 10.69
N LEU A 477 -21.15 9.59 9.48
CA LEU A 477 -20.72 10.96 9.23
C LEU A 477 -21.93 11.88 8.96
N PRO A 478 -21.81 13.20 9.19
CA PRO A 478 -22.82 14.18 8.83
C PRO A 478 -23.17 14.14 7.33
N PRO A 479 -24.43 14.39 6.95
CA PRO A 479 -24.88 14.32 5.56
C PRO A 479 -24.02 15.13 4.58
N GLU A 480 -23.60 16.34 4.97
CA GLU A 480 -22.75 17.22 4.16
C GLU A 480 -21.39 16.59 3.81
N ILE A 481 -20.85 15.74 4.68
CA ILE A 481 -19.59 15.03 4.47
C ILE A 481 -19.81 13.80 3.59
N ILE A 482 -20.90 13.07 3.81
CA ILE A 482 -21.29 11.92 2.96
C ILE A 482 -21.42 12.38 1.51
N THR A 483 -22.16 13.47 1.27
CA THR A 483 -22.30 14.07 -0.06
C THR A 483 -20.95 14.44 -0.65
N LYS A 484 -20.04 15.06 0.11
CA LYS A 484 -18.69 15.40 -0.38
C LYS A 484 -17.84 14.17 -0.74
N ILE A 485 -17.93 13.09 0.04
CA ILE A 485 -17.21 11.84 -0.23
C ILE A 485 -17.72 11.23 -1.53
N LEU A 486 -19.04 11.18 -1.71
CA LEU A 486 -19.67 10.60 -2.88
C LEU A 486 -19.53 11.47 -4.14
N ASP A 487 -19.63 12.80 -4.02
CA ASP A 487 -19.38 13.76 -5.10
C ASP A 487 -17.96 13.64 -5.66
N GLN A 488 -16.97 13.29 -4.82
CA GLN A 488 -15.58 13.11 -5.27
C GLN A 488 -15.38 11.89 -6.15
N VAL A 489 -16.28 10.91 -6.12
CA VAL A 489 -16.15 9.69 -6.92
C VAL A 489 -16.64 9.92 -8.35
N ASP A 490 -17.72 10.69 -8.52
CA ASP A 490 -18.34 10.94 -9.83
C ASP A 490 -17.60 12.02 -10.66
N VAL A 491 -16.59 12.70 -10.10
CA VAL A 491 -15.80 13.75 -10.79
C VAL A 491 -14.61 13.15 -11.58
N THR A 492 -14.17 11.95 -11.23
CA THR A 492 -13.13 11.23 -11.99
C THR A 492 -13.81 10.41 -13.10
N GLU A 493 -13.17 10.27 -14.26
CA GLU A 493 -13.62 9.56 -15.48
C GLU A 493 -14.07 8.08 -15.31
N ILE A 494 -14.31 7.61 -14.09
CA ILE A 494 -14.78 6.28 -13.69
C ILE A 494 -16.22 6.41 -13.20
N ASN A 495 -17.16 5.80 -13.94
CA ASN A 495 -18.57 5.75 -13.52
C ASN A 495 -18.74 4.84 -12.28
N MET A 496 -18.98 5.44 -11.12
CA MET A 496 -19.10 4.74 -9.84
C MET A 496 -20.28 3.77 -9.80
N LEU A 497 -21.39 4.08 -10.48
CA LEU A 497 -22.54 3.18 -10.58
C LEU A 497 -22.14 1.79 -11.08
N MET A 498 -21.22 1.74 -12.04
CA MET A 498 -20.73 0.49 -12.60
C MET A 498 -20.01 -0.39 -11.57
N ARG A 499 -19.33 0.22 -10.60
CA ARG A 499 -18.70 -0.48 -9.47
C ARG A 499 -19.73 -0.81 -8.41
N ALA A 500 -20.66 0.10 -8.14
CA ALA A 500 -21.70 -0.11 -7.13
C ALA A 500 -22.58 -1.32 -7.44
N VAL A 501 -22.77 -1.62 -8.73
CA VAL A 501 -23.52 -2.78 -9.20
C VAL A 501 -22.94 -4.12 -8.72
N SER A 502 -21.61 -4.23 -8.55
CA SER A 502 -20.97 -5.44 -8.03
C SER A 502 -20.98 -5.53 -6.49
N TRP A 503 -21.39 -4.46 -5.79
CA TRP A 503 -21.47 -4.45 -4.33
C TRP A 503 -22.63 -5.31 -3.80
N ASP A 504 -22.70 -5.45 -2.48
CA ASP A 504 -23.91 -6.00 -1.85
C ASP A 504 -25.12 -5.09 -2.10
N ILE A 505 -26.31 -5.71 -2.11
CA ILE A 505 -27.57 -5.02 -2.43
C ILE A 505 -27.80 -3.76 -1.60
N LYS A 506 -27.47 -3.78 -0.29
CA LYS A 506 -27.70 -2.62 0.57
C LYS A 506 -26.75 -1.47 0.21
N SER A 507 -25.53 -1.78 -0.22
CA SER A 507 -24.54 -0.76 -0.63
C SER A 507 -24.87 -0.19 -2.01
N LEU A 508 -25.40 -1.01 -2.92
CA LEU A 508 -25.96 -0.53 -4.19
C LEU A 508 -27.16 0.40 -3.94
N GLU A 509 -28.14 -0.04 -3.15
CA GLU A 509 -29.32 0.76 -2.81
C GLU A 509 -28.95 2.08 -2.13
N TRP A 510 -27.94 2.06 -1.25
CA TRP A 510 -27.37 3.25 -0.63
C TRP A 510 -26.81 4.24 -1.64
N TYR A 511 -25.99 3.78 -2.59
CA TYR A 511 -25.46 4.65 -3.65
C TYR A 511 -26.57 5.16 -4.59
N LEU A 512 -27.51 4.30 -4.97
CA LEU A 512 -28.66 4.71 -5.81
C LEU A 512 -29.52 5.78 -5.12
N ALA A 513 -29.76 5.66 -3.81
CA ALA A 513 -30.50 6.64 -3.03
C ALA A 513 -29.77 8.00 -2.92
N TYR A 514 -28.44 7.99 -3.01
CA TYR A 514 -27.65 9.21 -3.11
C TYR A 514 -27.77 9.86 -4.50
N VAL A 515 -27.59 9.08 -5.57
CA VAL A 515 -27.73 9.60 -6.94
C VAL A 515 -29.15 10.15 -7.17
N ASP A 516 -30.15 9.51 -6.60
CA ASP A 516 -31.55 9.94 -6.65
C ASP A 516 -31.81 11.35 -6.08
N GLN A 517 -30.95 11.85 -5.19
CA GLN A 517 -31.04 13.19 -4.62
C GLN A 517 -30.33 14.25 -5.48
N MET A 518 -29.57 13.84 -6.51
CA MET A 518 -28.85 14.76 -7.38
C MET A 518 -29.77 15.46 -8.39
N PRO A 519 -29.33 16.58 -8.99
CA PRO A 519 -29.98 17.14 -10.18
C PRO A 519 -30.09 16.11 -11.30
N ARG A 520 -31.19 16.16 -12.04
CA ARG A 520 -31.54 15.21 -13.11
C ARG A 520 -30.40 15.01 -14.11
N GLU A 521 -29.73 16.09 -14.50
CA GLU A 521 -28.63 16.06 -15.46
C GLU A 521 -27.49 15.16 -14.99
N LYS A 522 -27.22 15.16 -13.67
CA LYS A 522 -26.23 14.25 -13.07
C LYS A 522 -26.74 12.82 -13.03
N GLN A 523 -28.01 12.58 -12.70
CA GLN A 523 -28.60 11.23 -12.71
C GLN A 523 -28.50 10.59 -14.10
N VAL A 524 -28.87 11.34 -15.14
CA VAL A 524 -28.76 10.92 -16.55
C VAL A 524 -27.30 10.70 -16.93
N SER A 525 -26.39 11.59 -16.52
CA SER A 525 -24.95 11.43 -16.76
C SER A 525 -24.40 10.14 -16.14
N VAL A 526 -24.80 9.79 -14.92
CA VAL A 526 -24.38 8.56 -14.24
C VAL A 526 -24.87 7.31 -14.98
N LEU A 527 -26.08 7.33 -15.56
CA LEU A 527 -26.57 6.21 -16.38
C LEU A 527 -25.83 6.08 -17.72
N LEU A 528 -25.53 7.21 -18.37
CA LEU A 528 -24.99 7.25 -19.73
C LEU A 528 -23.46 7.24 -19.78
N HIS A 529 -22.77 7.51 -18.68
CA HIS A 529 -21.30 7.47 -18.65
C HIS A 529 -20.78 6.06 -18.96
N SER A 530 -19.85 5.95 -19.92
CA SER A 530 -19.22 4.68 -20.30
C SER A 530 -17.95 4.41 -19.49
N ASN A 531 -17.69 3.14 -19.17
CA ASN A 531 -16.36 2.73 -18.70
C ASN A 531 -15.36 2.84 -19.85
N VAL A 532 -14.48 3.81 -19.80
CA VAL A 532 -13.27 3.82 -20.67
C VAL A 532 -12.04 3.34 -19.87
N GLY A 533 -12.15 3.22 -18.54
CA GLY A 533 -11.02 3.22 -17.62
C GLY A 533 -10.33 1.89 -17.33
N TRP A 534 -10.70 0.76 -17.96
CA TRP A 534 -10.05 -0.54 -17.70
C TRP A 534 -9.09 -1.02 -18.78
N VAL A 535 -9.23 -0.56 -20.02
CA VAL A 535 -8.24 -0.88 -21.05
C VAL A 535 -7.09 0.13 -20.90
N GLN A 536 -6.01 -0.30 -20.26
CA GLN A 536 -4.79 0.47 -19.96
C GLN A 536 -4.05 1.07 -21.18
N SER A 537 -4.69 1.29 -22.32
CA SER A 537 -4.01 1.70 -23.55
C SER A 537 -4.79 2.57 -24.53
N ILE A 538 -6.01 3.03 -24.22
CA ILE A 538 -6.80 3.86 -25.16
C ILE A 538 -7.24 5.14 -24.46
N SER A 539 -6.83 6.29 -25.00
CA SER A 539 -7.27 7.59 -24.49
C SER A 539 -8.77 7.78 -24.75
N GLN A 540 -9.52 8.39 -23.83
CA GLN A 540 -10.94 8.71 -24.02
C GLN A 540 -11.23 9.45 -25.34
N LYS A 541 -10.24 10.17 -25.89
CA LYS A 541 -10.39 10.94 -27.13
C LYS A 541 -10.45 10.07 -28.39
N ASP A 542 -10.07 8.80 -28.30
CA ASP A 542 -10.01 7.88 -29.44
C ASP A 542 -11.20 6.90 -29.49
N ILE A 543 -12.09 6.93 -28.49
CA ILE A 543 -13.28 6.08 -28.45
C ILE A 543 -14.49 6.89 -28.95
N PRO A 544 -15.17 6.45 -30.03
CA PRO A 544 -16.37 7.12 -30.51
C PRO A 544 -17.44 7.23 -29.42
N GLU A 545 -18.21 8.33 -29.37
CA GLU A 545 -19.22 8.61 -28.32
C GLU A 545 -20.30 7.51 -28.13
N HIS A 546 -20.43 6.60 -29.10
CA HIS A 546 -21.38 5.49 -29.09
C HIS A 546 -20.80 4.17 -28.53
N TRP A 547 -19.51 4.12 -28.21
CA TRP A 547 -18.80 2.94 -27.69
C TRP A 547 -18.53 3.03 -26.18
N GLY A 548 -18.60 1.87 -25.52
CA GLY A 548 -18.22 1.67 -24.12
C GLY A 548 -19.40 1.22 -23.26
N ASP A 549 -19.11 0.38 -22.27
CA ASP A 549 -20.14 -0.27 -21.48
C ASP A 549 -20.86 0.78 -20.60
N THR A 550 -22.17 0.94 -20.83
CA THR A 550 -23.04 1.73 -19.95
C THR A 550 -23.37 0.96 -18.68
N ALA A 551 -23.97 1.62 -17.69
CA ALA A 551 -24.53 0.96 -16.52
C ALA A 551 -25.51 -0.17 -16.91
N LEU A 552 -26.28 0.02 -17.99
CA LEU A 552 -27.19 -0.99 -18.52
C LEU A 552 -26.45 -2.20 -19.13
N LEU A 553 -25.34 -1.99 -19.83
CA LEU A 553 -24.57 -3.07 -20.46
C LEU A 553 -23.77 -3.89 -19.44
N LEU A 554 -23.12 -3.25 -18.47
CA LEU A 554 -22.39 -3.97 -17.41
C LEU A 554 -23.32 -4.73 -16.48
N ALA A 555 -24.55 -4.25 -16.30
CA ALA A 555 -25.57 -4.95 -15.56
C ALA A 555 -25.86 -6.36 -16.08
N LEU A 556 -25.55 -6.60 -17.35
CA LEU A 556 -25.72 -7.89 -18.00
C LEU A 556 -24.63 -8.87 -17.57
N ASN A 557 -23.41 -8.42 -17.27
CA ASN A 557 -22.27 -9.34 -17.15
C ASN A 557 -22.04 -9.93 -15.75
N GLU A 558 -22.54 -9.33 -14.65
CA GLU A 558 -22.18 -9.78 -13.29
C GLU A 558 -23.26 -9.65 -12.19
N ILE A 559 -24.51 -9.36 -12.55
CA ILE A 559 -25.52 -8.99 -11.55
C ILE A 559 -26.29 -10.18 -10.96
N LYS A 560 -26.42 -10.23 -9.63
CA LYS A 560 -27.41 -11.10 -8.96
C LYS A 560 -28.82 -10.49 -9.09
N PRO A 561 -29.90 -11.30 -9.15
CA PRO A 561 -31.25 -10.82 -9.46
C PRO A 561 -31.78 -9.64 -8.62
N LYS A 562 -31.34 -9.51 -7.36
CA LYS A 562 -31.73 -8.39 -6.48
C LYS A 562 -31.10 -7.07 -6.92
N GLN A 563 -29.80 -7.06 -7.22
CA GLN A 563 -29.14 -5.86 -7.73
C GLN A 563 -29.71 -5.43 -9.09
N LEU A 564 -30.11 -6.40 -9.93
CA LEU A 564 -30.77 -6.15 -11.21
C LEU A 564 -32.05 -5.35 -11.01
N THR A 565 -32.88 -5.82 -10.08
CA THR A 565 -34.16 -5.19 -9.76
C THR A 565 -33.96 -3.77 -9.24
N ALA A 566 -33.00 -3.56 -8.32
CA ALA A 566 -32.69 -2.24 -7.79
C ALA A 566 -32.21 -1.27 -8.89
N LEU A 567 -31.31 -1.73 -9.77
CA LEU A 567 -30.79 -0.93 -10.86
C LEU A 567 -31.89 -0.56 -11.88
N PHE A 568 -32.71 -1.53 -12.30
CA PHE A 568 -33.78 -1.23 -13.25
C PHE A 568 -34.86 -0.32 -12.65
N ASN A 569 -35.19 -0.47 -11.37
CA ASN A 569 -36.10 0.46 -10.69
C ASN A 569 -35.54 1.90 -10.71
N PHE A 570 -34.24 2.06 -10.50
CA PHE A 570 -33.57 3.35 -10.62
C PHE A 570 -33.59 3.87 -12.08
N ILE A 571 -33.27 3.02 -13.07
CA ILE A 571 -33.33 3.39 -14.49
C ILE A 571 -34.73 3.90 -14.85
N PHE A 572 -35.79 3.15 -14.49
CA PHE A 572 -37.17 3.58 -14.73
C PHE A 572 -37.41 4.95 -14.10
N LYS A 573 -37.02 5.15 -12.85
CA LYS A 573 -37.20 6.45 -12.18
C LYS A 573 -36.53 7.61 -12.93
N VAL A 574 -35.31 7.43 -13.43
CA VAL A 574 -34.55 8.49 -14.12
C VAL A 574 -35.09 8.80 -15.52
N ILE A 575 -35.57 7.79 -16.26
CA ILE A 575 -36.10 7.99 -17.61
C ILE A 575 -37.49 8.63 -17.63
N TYR A 576 -38.19 8.73 -16.49
CA TYR A 576 -39.40 9.53 -16.40
C TYR A 576 -39.07 10.96 -15.94
N LEU A 577 -39.74 11.96 -16.51
CA LEU A 577 -39.54 13.35 -16.15
C LEU A 577 -40.25 13.73 -14.84
N ASP A 578 -41.21 12.92 -14.42
CA ASP A 578 -42.12 13.15 -13.31
C ASP A 578 -42.21 11.93 -12.38
N ALA A 579 -42.54 12.16 -11.11
CA ALA A 579 -42.64 11.11 -10.11
C ALA A 579 -43.82 10.15 -10.35
N GLU A 580 -44.85 10.60 -11.08
CA GLU A 580 -46.02 9.79 -11.45
C GLU A 580 -45.73 8.85 -12.65
N HIS A 581 -44.52 8.92 -13.23
CA HIS A 581 -44.10 8.11 -14.37
C HIS A 581 -45.00 8.30 -15.60
N THR A 582 -45.42 9.54 -15.87
CA THR A 582 -46.32 9.88 -16.98
C THR A 582 -45.61 10.49 -18.19
N ILE A 583 -44.48 11.17 -17.98
CA ILE A 583 -43.73 11.86 -19.05
C ILE A 583 -42.40 11.17 -19.27
N LEU A 584 -42.19 10.55 -20.42
CA LEU A 584 -40.98 9.78 -20.72
C LEU A 584 -39.89 10.65 -21.36
N ASP A 585 -38.69 10.65 -20.78
CA ASP A 585 -37.46 11.16 -21.38
C ASP A 585 -36.97 10.21 -22.47
N THR A 586 -37.50 10.42 -23.67
CA THR A 586 -37.25 9.49 -24.77
C THR A 586 -35.83 9.61 -25.31
N ASP A 587 -35.19 10.78 -25.19
CA ASP A 587 -33.79 10.97 -25.60
C ASP A 587 -32.83 10.16 -24.72
N THR A 588 -32.99 10.25 -23.40
CA THR A 588 -32.19 9.46 -22.45
C THR A 588 -32.41 7.96 -22.66
N LEU A 589 -33.66 7.52 -22.83
CA LEU A 589 -33.99 6.11 -23.11
C LEU A 589 -33.31 5.60 -24.39
N LEU A 590 -33.42 6.35 -25.49
CA LEU A 590 -32.81 5.95 -26.76
C LEU A 590 -31.29 5.91 -26.69
N LYS A 591 -30.65 6.88 -26.02
CA LYS A 591 -29.19 6.86 -25.78
C LYS A 591 -28.77 5.62 -24.99
N LEU A 592 -29.52 5.26 -23.95
CA LEU A 592 -29.24 4.09 -23.13
C LEU A 592 -29.34 2.78 -23.95
N LEU A 593 -30.37 2.66 -24.81
CA LEU A 593 -30.64 1.44 -25.58
C LEU A 593 -29.77 1.28 -26.83
N LYS A 594 -29.33 2.38 -27.47
CA LYS A 594 -28.49 2.34 -28.69
C LYS A 594 -27.00 2.13 -28.42
N ARG A 595 -26.53 2.44 -27.20
CA ARG A 595 -25.13 2.29 -26.79
C ARG A 595 -24.67 0.84 -26.94
N THR A 596 -23.42 0.67 -27.39
CA THR A 596 -22.81 -0.67 -27.54
C THR A 596 -21.59 -0.86 -26.65
N ASN A 597 -21.41 -2.08 -26.18
CA ASN A 597 -20.17 -2.53 -25.54
C ASN A 597 -19.01 -2.57 -26.55
N PHE A 598 -17.81 -2.90 -26.08
CA PHE A 598 -16.61 -3.02 -26.94
C PHE A 598 -16.72 -4.08 -28.04
N SER A 599 -17.65 -5.03 -27.89
CA SER A 599 -17.96 -6.04 -28.90
C SER A 599 -19.03 -5.58 -29.91
N GLY A 600 -19.48 -4.33 -29.84
CA GLY A 600 -20.53 -3.80 -30.69
C GLY A 600 -21.94 -4.29 -30.34
N LEU A 601 -22.13 -4.90 -29.17
CA LEU A 601 -23.42 -5.41 -28.70
C LEU A 601 -24.14 -4.32 -27.90
N ASN A 602 -25.41 -4.07 -28.23
CA ASN A 602 -26.28 -3.21 -27.43
C ASN A 602 -26.91 -4.03 -26.29
N ALA A 603 -27.64 -3.38 -25.39
CA ALA A 603 -28.23 -4.07 -24.24
C ALA A 603 -29.15 -5.25 -24.63
N LEU A 604 -29.82 -5.14 -25.79
CA LEU A 604 -30.68 -6.20 -26.29
C LEU A 604 -29.86 -7.38 -26.82
N THR A 605 -28.89 -7.16 -27.70
CA THR A 605 -28.07 -8.23 -28.27
C THR A 605 -27.15 -8.86 -27.23
N GLU A 606 -26.62 -8.08 -26.29
CA GLU A 606 -25.84 -8.59 -25.15
C GLU A 606 -26.70 -9.47 -24.23
N SER A 607 -27.95 -9.09 -23.96
CA SER A 607 -28.84 -9.92 -23.14
C SER A 607 -29.18 -11.29 -23.77
N LEU A 608 -28.86 -11.48 -25.05
CA LEU A 608 -29.13 -12.68 -25.84
C LEU A 608 -27.87 -13.42 -26.29
N SER A 609 -26.67 -12.89 -26.00
CA SER A 609 -25.40 -13.42 -26.50
C SER A 609 -24.94 -14.70 -25.78
N HIS A 610 -25.42 -14.95 -24.56
CA HIS A 610 -25.08 -16.16 -23.79
C HIS A 610 -25.77 -17.40 -24.37
N GLN A 611 -25.02 -18.50 -24.57
CA GLN A 611 -25.53 -19.69 -25.27
C GLN A 611 -26.53 -20.57 -24.47
N GLN A 612 -26.52 -20.50 -23.13
CA GLN A 612 -27.28 -21.44 -22.30
C GLN A 612 -28.71 -20.97 -22.00
N SER A 613 -28.87 -19.67 -21.80
CA SER A 613 -30.15 -19.02 -21.51
C SER A 613 -30.00 -17.52 -21.74
N PRO A 614 -31.09 -16.79 -22.05
CA PRO A 614 -31.07 -15.34 -22.01
C PRO A 614 -30.58 -14.85 -20.66
N ASN A 615 -29.95 -13.69 -20.69
CA ASN A 615 -29.59 -12.99 -19.48
C ASN A 615 -30.85 -12.71 -18.64
N PRO A 616 -30.82 -12.84 -17.30
CA PRO A 616 -31.95 -12.48 -16.44
C PRO A 616 -32.46 -11.03 -16.63
N ALA A 617 -31.66 -10.16 -17.24
CA ALA A 617 -32.02 -8.80 -17.62
C ALA A 617 -32.86 -8.69 -18.90
N PHE A 618 -32.92 -9.71 -19.76
CA PHE A 618 -33.66 -9.63 -21.03
C PHE A 618 -35.10 -9.14 -20.85
N PRO A 619 -35.91 -9.64 -19.90
CA PRO A 619 -37.27 -9.13 -19.68
C PRO A 619 -37.32 -7.64 -19.32
N TRP A 620 -36.29 -7.13 -18.64
CA TRP A 620 -36.19 -5.73 -18.26
C TRP A 620 -35.80 -4.84 -19.44
N VAL A 621 -34.84 -5.29 -20.26
CA VAL A 621 -34.46 -4.62 -21.52
C VAL A 621 -35.66 -4.59 -22.48
N LEU A 622 -36.39 -5.69 -22.59
CA LEU A 622 -37.62 -5.76 -23.38
C LEU A 622 -38.66 -4.74 -22.88
N LYS A 623 -38.84 -4.62 -21.56
CA LYS A 623 -39.75 -3.63 -20.97
C LYS A 623 -39.34 -2.20 -21.31
N LEU A 624 -38.05 -1.89 -21.32
CA LEU A 624 -37.55 -0.57 -21.76
C LEU A 624 -37.86 -0.30 -23.24
N LEU A 625 -37.69 -1.30 -24.12
CA LEU A 625 -38.02 -1.16 -25.55
C LEU A 625 -39.52 -0.91 -25.78
N GLN A 626 -40.38 -1.54 -24.96
CA GLN A 626 -41.83 -1.34 -25.01
C GLN A 626 -42.28 0.06 -24.59
N LEU A 627 -41.43 0.83 -23.92
CA LEU A 627 -41.71 2.24 -23.58
C LEU A 627 -41.51 3.19 -24.76
N ILE A 628 -40.81 2.77 -25.84
CA ILE A 628 -40.57 3.65 -26.98
C ILE A 628 -41.92 4.02 -27.64
N PRO A 629 -42.26 5.31 -27.73
CA PRO A 629 -43.53 5.74 -28.28
C PRO A 629 -43.71 5.32 -29.74
N VAL A 630 -44.96 5.10 -30.15
CA VAL A 630 -45.32 4.75 -31.54
C VAL A 630 -44.89 5.83 -32.55
N SER A 631 -44.72 7.08 -32.14
CA SER A 631 -44.16 8.12 -33.01
C SER A 631 -42.68 7.91 -33.35
N MET A 632 -41.95 7.07 -32.60
CA MET A 632 -40.52 6.79 -32.75
C MET A 632 -40.22 5.36 -33.19
N GLN A 633 -41.15 4.72 -33.92
CA GLN A 633 -40.95 3.34 -34.39
C GLN A 633 -39.74 3.16 -35.31
N GLY A 634 -39.30 4.22 -36.01
CA GLY A 634 -38.05 4.20 -36.77
C GLY A 634 -36.82 3.97 -35.87
N GLU A 635 -36.85 4.48 -34.65
CA GLU A 635 -35.77 4.32 -33.67
C GLU A 635 -35.83 2.99 -32.94
N LEU A 636 -37.04 2.52 -32.59
CA LEU A 636 -37.18 1.15 -32.12
C LEU A 636 -36.63 0.19 -33.17
N ARG A 637 -37.02 0.36 -34.44
CA ARG A 637 -36.52 -0.44 -35.57
C ARG A 637 -35.00 -0.38 -35.72
N SER A 638 -34.35 0.77 -35.49
CA SER A 638 -32.89 0.90 -35.60
C SER A 638 -32.15 0.13 -34.50
N ILE A 639 -32.64 0.17 -33.25
CA ILE A 639 -32.10 -0.61 -32.12
C ILE A 639 -32.29 -2.11 -32.36
N LEU A 640 -33.48 -2.45 -32.85
CA LEU A 640 -33.93 -3.79 -33.15
C LEU A 640 -33.10 -4.47 -34.26
N LEU A 641 -32.79 -3.73 -35.33
CA LEU A 641 -31.97 -4.18 -36.46
C LEU A 641 -30.48 -3.89 -36.27
N GLN A 642 -30.06 -3.53 -35.06
CA GLN A 642 -28.66 -3.25 -34.81
C GLN A 642 -27.84 -4.53 -34.91
N ASN A 643 -26.77 -4.45 -35.70
CA ASN A 643 -25.94 -5.59 -36.03
C ASN A 643 -24.84 -5.81 -35.00
N THR A 644 -24.63 -7.06 -34.61
CA THR A 644 -23.39 -7.51 -33.99
C THR A 644 -22.22 -7.39 -34.97
N GLN A 645 -21.00 -7.65 -34.50
CA GLN A 645 -19.82 -7.80 -35.38
C GLN A 645 -19.98 -8.92 -36.43
N THR A 646 -20.84 -9.91 -36.18
CA THR A 646 -21.17 -10.99 -37.13
C THR A 646 -22.35 -10.64 -38.04
N GLU A 647 -22.80 -9.38 -38.04
CA GLU A 647 -23.98 -8.89 -38.78
C GLU A 647 -25.30 -9.56 -38.37
N MET A 648 -25.36 -10.09 -37.15
CA MET A 648 -26.58 -10.68 -36.61
C MET A 648 -27.43 -9.63 -35.90
N ASN A 649 -28.75 -9.68 -36.07
CA ASN A 649 -29.67 -8.92 -35.23
C ASN A 649 -30.07 -9.73 -33.98
N ALA A 650 -30.82 -9.09 -33.08
CA ALA A 650 -31.25 -9.71 -31.83
C ALA A 650 -32.08 -10.99 -32.02
N LEU A 651 -32.93 -11.06 -33.05
CA LEU A 651 -33.72 -12.27 -33.32
C LEU A 651 -32.85 -13.42 -33.79
N MET A 652 -31.87 -13.13 -34.66
CA MET A 652 -30.93 -14.14 -35.15
C MET A 652 -30.11 -14.72 -34.00
N LEU A 653 -29.64 -13.89 -33.07
CA LEU A 653 -28.97 -14.36 -31.84
C LEU A 653 -29.89 -15.23 -30.98
N ALA A 654 -31.13 -14.79 -30.75
CA ALA A 654 -32.10 -15.57 -29.98
C ALA A 654 -32.39 -16.94 -30.64
N VAL A 655 -32.42 -17.00 -31.97
CA VAL A 655 -32.58 -18.24 -32.73
C VAL A 655 -31.33 -19.09 -32.66
N GLU A 656 -30.15 -18.55 -32.90
CA GLU A 656 -28.88 -19.29 -32.84
C GLU A 656 -28.68 -19.95 -31.46
N ASN A 657 -28.98 -19.24 -30.38
CA ASN A 657 -28.85 -19.71 -29.00
C ASN A 657 -30.10 -20.45 -28.47
N ASN A 658 -31.11 -20.71 -29.31
CA ASN A 658 -32.34 -21.42 -28.94
C ASN A 658 -33.12 -20.79 -27.76
N HIS A 659 -33.12 -19.47 -27.66
CA HIS A 659 -33.83 -18.69 -26.63
C HIS A 659 -35.32 -18.53 -26.96
N LEU A 660 -36.08 -19.63 -26.84
CA LEU A 660 -37.51 -19.68 -27.17
C LEU A 660 -38.33 -18.62 -26.44
N GLU A 661 -38.00 -18.33 -25.18
CA GLU A 661 -38.64 -17.31 -24.34
C GLU A 661 -38.40 -15.87 -24.84
N ALA A 662 -37.36 -15.63 -25.64
CA ALA A 662 -37.05 -14.32 -26.22
C ALA A 662 -37.62 -14.14 -27.63
N ILE A 663 -37.71 -15.22 -28.42
CA ILE A 663 -38.15 -15.18 -29.82
C ILE A 663 -39.56 -14.60 -29.96
N VAL A 664 -40.54 -15.14 -29.22
CA VAL A 664 -41.95 -14.70 -29.34
C VAL A 664 -42.14 -13.24 -28.89
N PRO A 665 -41.57 -12.77 -27.76
CA PRO A 665 -41.66 -11.37 -27.39
C PRO A 665 -40.98 -10.43 -28.39
N LEU A 666 -39.84 -10.80 -28.98
CA LEU A 666 -39.17 -9.99 -29.99
C LEU A 666 -40.00 -9.87 -31.28
N LEU A 667 -40.59 -10.97 -31.73
CA LEU A 667 -41.49 -10.97 -32.89
C LEU A 667 -42.75 -10.13 -32.64
N SER A 668 -43.31 -10.24 -31.43
CA SER A 668 -44.46 -9.42 -31.01
C SER A 668 -44.11 -7.93 -31.00
N LEU A 669 -42.92 -7.58 -30.49
CA LEU A 669 -42.42 -6.21 -30.48
C LEU A 669 -42.25 -5.68 -31.91
N ALA A 670 -41.67 -6.48 -32.82
CA ALA A 670 -41.52 -6.11 -34.23
C ALA A 670 -42.89 -5.86 -34.91
N LYS A 671 -43.88 -6.73 -34.66
CA LYS A 671 -45.25 -6.61 -35.21
C LYS A 671 -45.98 -5.37 -34.72
N ASN A 672 -45.80 -4.99 -33.46
CA ASN A 672 -46.42 -3.80 -32.87
C ASN A 672 -45.95 -2.49 -33.52
N THR A 673 -44.83 -2.53 -34.26
CA THR A 673 -44.34 -1.37 -34.98
C THR A 673 -45.13 -1.14 -36.28
N GLN A 674 -45.14 -2.14 -37.18
CA GLN A 674 -46.04 -2.35 -38.32
C GLN A 674 -45.90 -3.84 -38.77
N PRO A 675 -46.92 -4.50 -39.35
CA PRO A 675 -46.77 -5.88 -39.84
C PRO A 675 -45.63 -6.05 -40.86
N SER A 676 -45.45 -5.07 -41.75
CA SER A 676 -44.37 -5.06 -42.76
C SER A 676 -42.98 -4.82 -42.16
N SER A 677 -42.88 -4.38 -40.90
CA SER A 677 -41.60 -4.21 -40.18
C SER A 677 -40.93 -5.54 -39.82
N LEU A 678 -41.64 -6.67 -39.94
CA LEU A 678 -41.06 -8.00 -39.76
C LEU A 678 -40.15 -8.38 -40.94
N VAL A 679 -40.40 -7.83 -42.13
CA VAL A 679 -39.64 -8.18 -43.34
C VAL A 679 -38.14 -7.92 -43.20
N PRO A 680 -37.67 -6.72 -42.82
CA PRO A 680 -36.25 -6.43 -42.62
C PRO A 680 -35.56 -7.40 -41.66
N TRP A 681 -36.27 -7.86 -40.62
CA TRP A 681 -35.75 -8.78 -39.62
C TRP A 681 -35.48 -10.18 -40.21
N LEU A 682 -36.40 -10.66 -41.04
CA LEU A 682 -36.36 -11.99 -41.62
C LEU A 682 -35.40 -12.10 -42.81
N VAL A 683 -35.25 -11.01 -43.59
CA VAL A 683 -34.42 -10.96 -44.81
C VAL A 683 -33.00 -10.46 -44.59
N GLN A 684 -32.67 -10.01 -43.38
CA GLN A 684 -31.30 -9.72 -43.02
C GLN A 684 -30.45 -10.98 -43.16
N GLU A 685 -29.19 -10.81 -43.51
CA GLU A 685 -28.19 -11.86 -43.62
C GLU A 685 -27.02 -11.53 -42.69
N ASN A 686 -26.44 -12.54 -42.07
CA ASN A 686 -25.22 -12.40 -41.28
C ASN A 686 -23.97 -12.36 -42.19
N ASN A 687 -22.78 -12.28 -41.59
CA ASN A 687 -21.50 -12.31 -42.31
C ASN A 687 -21.25 -13.61 -43.11
N GLN A 688 -22.06 -14.66 -42.96
CA GLN A 688 -22.01 -15.87 -43.78
C GLN A 688 -23.07 -15.90 -44.88
N GLY A 689 -23.84 -14.82 -45.07
CA GLY A 689 -24.97 -14.78 -45.99
C GLY A 689 -26.16 -15.60 -45.48
N GLU A 690 -26.23 -15.90 -44.18
CA GLU A 690 -27.29 -16.72 -43.59
C GLU A 690 -28.38 -15.80 -43.04
N HIS A 691 -29.61 -16.01 -43.51
CA HIS A 691 -30.79 -15.40 -42.93
C HIS A 691 -31.36 -16.28 -41.81
N ILE A 692 -32.33 -15.76 -41.07
CA ILE A 692 -32.76 -16.37 -39.80
C ILE A 692 -33.28 -17.82 -39.92
N PHE A 693 -33.92 -18.17 -41.03
CA PHE A 693 -34.39 -19.55 -41.26
C PHE A 693 -33.24 -20.53 -41.50
N MET A 694 -32.14 -20.07 -42.13
CA MET A 694 -30.94 -20.90 -42.28
C MET A 694 -30.32 -21.20 -40.91
N ILE A 695 -30.20 -20.15 -40.07
CA ILE A 695 -29.71 -20.26 -38.70
C ILE A 695 -30.61 -21.21 -37.87
N ALA A 696 -31.93 -21.05 -37.96
CA ALA A 696 -32.89 -21.92 -37.28
C ALA A 696 -32.71 -23.39 -37.65
N ILE A 697 -32.51 -23.70 -38.93
CA ILE A 697 -32.32 -25.08 -39.42
C ILE A 697 -31.00 -25.68 -38.93
N GLN A 698 -29.93 -24.89 -38.84
CA GLN A 698 -28.60 -25.35 -38.45
C GLN A 698 -28.46 -25.53 -36.93
N HIS A 699 -29.00 -24.58 -36.15
CA HIS A 699 -28.71 -24.46 -34.73
C HIS A 699 -29.90 -24.81 -33.84
N SER A 700 -31.11 -24.40 -34.23
CA SER A 700 -32.28 -24.46 -33.33
C SER A 700 -33.57 -24.84 -34.07
N PRO A 701 -33.70 -26.07 -34.58
CA PRO A 701 -34.81 -26.44 -35.46
C PRO A 701 -36.20 -26.25 -34.86
N ASN A 702 -36.33 -26.33 -33.53
CA ASN A 702 -37.58 -26.12 -32.81
C ASN A 702 -38.13 -24.69 -32.97
N THR A 703 -37.27 -23.72 -33.29
CA THR A 703 -37.66 -22.33 -33.54
C THR A 703 -38.27 -22.14 -34.93
N LEU A 704 -38.02 -23.06 -35.87
CA LEU A 704 -38.42 -22.94 -37.27
C LEU A 704 -39.94 -22.85 -37.41
N GLU A 705 -40.68 -23.67 -36.67
CA GLU A 705 -42.14 -23.68 -36.71
C GLU A 705 -42.72 -22.33 -36.25
N ILE A 706 -42.14 -21.74 -35.20
CA ILE A 706 -42.52 -20.43 -34.69
C ILE A 706 -42.28 -19.36 -35.76
N LEU A 707 -41.10 -19.33 -36.38
CA LEU A 707 -40.76 -18.37 -37.42
C LEU A 707 -41.65 -18.51 -38.66
N LEU A 708 -41.97 -19.75 -39.08
CA LEU A 708 -42.85 -20.00 -40.22
C LEU A 708 -44.29 -19.56 -39.94
N LYS A 709 -44.83 -19.85 -38.75
CA LYS A 709 -46.16 -19.39 -38.34
C LYS A 709 -46.28 -17.87 -38.39
N GLU A 710 -45.20 -17.19 -38.04
CA GLU A 710 -45.16 -15.73 -38.02
C GLU A 710 -45.09 -15.15 -39.43
N LEU A 711 -44.34 -15.79 -40.34
CA LEU A 711 -44.36 -15.40 -41.77
C LEU A 711 -45.75 -15.62 -42.38
N LEU A 712 -46.41 -16.73 -42.04
CA LEU A 712 -47.79 -17.04 -42.46
C LEU A 712 -48.85 -16.07 -41.90
N SER A 713 -48.48 -15.16 -41.00
CA SER A 713 -49.38 -14.10 -40.51
C SER A 713 -49.33 -12.80 -41.32
N LEU A 714 -48.41 -12.68 -42.28
CA LEU A 714 -48.30 -11.52 -43.18
C LEU A 714 -49.42 -11.53 -44.25
N PRO A 715 -49.65 -10.45 -45.01
CA PRO A 715 -50.52 -10.50 -46.18
C PRO A 715 -50.01 -11.50 -47.22
N GLU A 716 -50.90 -12.28 -47.84
CA GLU A 716 -50.57 -13.38 -48.77
C GLU A 716 -49.60 -12.96 -49.90
N THR A 717 -49.79 -11.75 -50.45
CA THR A 717 -48.91 -11.20 -51.49
C THR A 717 -47.48 -10.95 -51.01
N GLU A 718 -47.29 -10.53 -49.76
CA GLU A 718 -45.98 -10.34 -49.15
C GLU A 718 -45.37 -11.69 -48.76
N GLN A 719 -46.18 -12.63 -48.27
CA GLN A 719 -45.75 -13.97 -47.88
C GLN A 719 -45.03 -14.69 -49.03
N PHE A 720 -45.69 -14.80 -50.19
CA PHE A 720 -45.11 -15.56 -51.31
C PHE A 720 -43.83 -14.92 -51.85
N ALA A 721 -43.80 -13.59 -51.96
CA ALA A 721 -42.60 -12.87 -52.38
C ALA A 721 -41.43 -13.10 -51.40
N LEU A 722 -41.71 -13.11 -50.09
CA LEU A 722 -40.69 -13.36 -49.06
C LEU A 722 -40.23 -14.80 -49.03
N PHE A 723 -41.15 -15.77 -49.11
CA PHE A 723 -40.78 -17.18 -49.19
C PHE A 723 -39.92 -17.45 -50.42
N ALA A 724 -40.31 -16.91 -51.59
CA ALA A 724 -39.53 -17.02 -52.81
C ALA A 724 -38.12 -16.45 -52.62
N ARG A 725 -38.01 -15.24 -52.06
CA ARG A 725 -36.71 -14.59 -51.80
C ARG A 725 -35.86 -15.40 -50.82
N LEU A 726 -36.39 -15.70 -49.64
CA LEU A 726 -35.64 -16.34 -48.54
C LEU A 726 -35.23 -17.76 -48.92
N PHE A 727 -36.15 -18.57 -49.43
CA PHE A 727 -35.86 -19.99 -49.63
C PHE A 727 -35.00 -20.25 -50.87
N ALA A 728 -35.05 -19.37 -51.87
CA ALA A 728 -34.18 -19.45 -53.04
C ALA A 728 -32.80 -18.80 -52.79
N SER A 729 -32.66 -17.93 -51.78
CA SER A 729 -31.38 -17.33 -51.41
C SER A 729 -30.38 -18.39 -50.96
N THR A 730 -29.09 -18.09 -51.13
CA THR A 730 -28.00 -18.99 -50.76
C THR A 730 -27.01 -18.26 -49.88
N ASN A 731 -26.53 -18.94 -48.84
CA ASN A 731 -25.42 -18.44 -48.04
C ASN A 731 -24.11 -18.38 -48.85
N LYS A 732 -23.02 -17.87 -48.25
CA LYS A 732 -21.71 -17.74 -48.92
C LYS A 732 -21.11 -19.06 -49.40
N SER A 733 -21.58 -20.19 -48.89
CA SER A 733 -21.21 -21.53 -49.36
C SER A 733 -22.13 -22.07 -50.47
N GLY A 734 -23.11 -21.30 -50.91
CA GLY A 734 -24.07 -21.67 -51.94
C GLY A 734 -25.26 -22.50 -51.44
N TYR A 735 -25.38 -22.76 -50.13
CA TYR A 735 -26.48 -23.54 -49.57
C TYR A 735 -27.73 -22.69 -49.42
N ASN A 736 -28.85 -23.17 -49.95
CA ASN A 736 -30.19 -22.65 -49.61
C ASN A 736 -30.79 -23.43 -48.41
N VAL A 737 -31.96 -23.00 -47.93
CA VAL A 737 -32.65 -23.63 -46.79
C VAL A 737 -32.91 -25.13 -46.97
N MET A 738 -33.18 -25.60 -48.19
CA MET A 738 -33.42 -27.02 -48.45
C MET A 738 -32.13 -27.84 -48.40
N HIS A 739 -30.99 -27.28 -48.83
CA HIS A 739 -29.71 -27.95 -48.62
C HIS A 739 -29.38 -28.07 -47.14
N LEU A 740 -29.59 -27.00 -46.36
CA LEU A 740 -29.34 -27.02 -44.93
C LEU A 740 -30.26 -28.01 -44.20
N ALA A 741 -31.54 -28.05 -44.56
CA ALA A 741 -32.49 -29.02 -44.00
C ALA A 741 -32.07 -30.47 -44.30
N ALA A 742 -31.60 -30.74 -45.52
CA ALA A 742 -31.08 -32.06 -45.88
C ALA A 742 -29.82 -32.47 -45.09
N ILE A 743 -28.99 -31.50 -44.67
CA ILE A 743 -27.71 -31.74 -43.98
C ILE A 743 -27.87 -31.78 -42.46
N HIS A 744 -28.62 -30.84 -41.89
CA HIS A 744 -28.61 -30.53 -40.46
C HIS A 744 -29.90 -30.90 -39.73
N CYS A 745 -31.07 -30.76 -40.37
CA CYS A 745 -32.35 -31.06 -39.74
C CYS A 745 -33.38 -31.55 -40.77
N GLN A 746 -33.50 -32.87 -40.91
CA GLN A 746 -34.45 -33.47 -41.87
C GLN A 746 -35.91 -33.30 -41.44
N GLU A 747 -36.15 -32.98 -40.17
CA GLU A 747 -37.45 -32.64 -39.60
C GLU A 747 -37.97 -31.29 -40.10
N ALA A 748 -37.10 -30.41 -40.60
CA ALA A 748 -37.52 -29.16 -41.26
C ALA A 748 -38.17 -29.40 -42.63
N ILE A 749 -37.81 -30.48 -43.33
CA ILE A 749 -38.32 -30.82 -44.67
C ILE A 749 -39.86 -30.85 -44.75
N PRO A 750 -40.60 -31.56 -43.88
CA PRO A 750 -42.06 -31.55 -43.89
C PRO A 750 -42.69 -30.19 -43.58
N LEU A 751 -41.97 -29.29 -42.91
CA LEU A 751 -42.44 -27.91 -42.65
C LEU A 751 -42.23 -27.01 -43.88
N LEU A 752 -41.12 -27.21 -44.60
CA LEU A 752 -40.74 -26.38 -45.75
C LEU A 752 -41.45 -26.77 -47.05
N LEU A 753 -41.62 -28.08 -47.34
CA LEU A 753 -42.17 -28.55 -48.61
C LEU A 753 -43.58 -28.04 -48.93
N PRO A 754 -44.54 -28.01 -47.97
CA PRO A 754 -45.86 -27.46 -48.24
C PRO A 754 -45.81 -26.00 -48.69
N ILE A 755 -44.94 -25.20 -48.07
CA ILE A 755 -44.75 -23.78 -48.41
C ILE A 755 -44.12 -23.64 -49.79
N ILE A 756 -43.08 -24.43 -50.08
CA ILE A 756 -42.41 -24.42 -51.40
C ILE A 756 -43.41 -24.76 -52.50
N SER A 757 -44.32 -25.71 -52.28
CA SER A 757 -45.31 -26.12 -53.29
C SER A 757 -46.28 -25.02 -53.72
N LEU A 758 -46.40 -23.94 -52.93
CA LEU A 758 -47.23 -22.78 -53.24
C LEU A 758 -46.50 -21.73 -54.11
N LEU A 759 -45.17 -21.85 -54.27
CA LEU A 759 -44.36 -20.90 -55.03
C LEU A 759 -44.46 -21.15 -56.55
N PRO A 760 -44.13 -20.18 -57.41
CA PRO A 760 -44.05 -20.41 -58.85
C PRO A 760 -43.12 -21.58 -59.20
N PRO A 761 -43.45 -22.43 -60.20
CA PRO A 761 -42.66 -23.62 -60.53
C PRO A 761 -41.16 -23.35 -60.76
N THR A 762 -40.83 -22.21 -61.36
CA THR A 762 -39.43 -21.78 -61.57
C THR A 762 -38.71 -21.56 -60.24
N THR A 763 -39.35 -20.88 -59.28
CA THR A 763 -38.83 -20.69 -57.92
C THR A 763 -38.72 -22.01 -57.17
N GLN A 764 -39.69 -22.91 -57.32
CA GLN A 764 -39.59 -24.25 -56.73
C GLN A 764 -38.35 -24.99 -57.23
N ALA A 765 -38.04 -24.89 -58.53
CA ALA A 765 -36.85 -25.49 -59.12
C ALA A 765 -35.56 -24.85 -58.57
N ASP A 766 -35.53 -23.52 -58.42
CA ASP A 766 -34.41 -22.79 -57.80
C ASP A 766 -34.18 -23.15 -56.32
N ILE A 767 -35.18 -23.72 -55.65
CA ILE A 767 -35.07 -24.17 -54.26
C ILE A 767 -34.69 -25.65 -54.19
N LEU A 768 -35.43 -26.52 -54.89
CA LEU A 768 -35.32 -27.98 -54.77
C LEU A 768 -34.22 -28.59 -55.64
N CYS A 769 -33.84 -27.93 -56.73
CA CYS A 769 -32.93 -28.46 -57.74
C CYS A 769 -31.62 -27.69 -57.87
N LYS A 770 -31.44 -26.62 -57.08
CA LYS A 770 -30.21 -25.83 -57.04
C LYS A 770 -29.01 -26.74 -56.76
N LYS A 771 -27.96 -26.52 -57.53
CA LYS A 771 -26.72 -27.30 -57.46
C LYS A 771 -25.64 -26.52 -56.71
N ILE A 772 -24.89 -27.23 -55.90
CA ILE A 772 -23.69 -26.78 -55.20
C ILE A 772 -22.54 -27.73 -55.48
N ILE A 773 -21.30 -27.27 -55.29
CA ILE A 773 -20.10 -28.09 -55.49
C ILE A 773 -19.44 -28.36 -54.14
N ILE A 774 -19.36 -29.63 -53.74
CA ILE A 774 -18.64 -30.07 -52.54
C ILE A 774 -17.58 -31.10 -52.96
N SER A 775 -16.30 -30.76 -52.76
CA SER A 775 -15.16 -31.63 -53.13
C SER A 775 -15.18 -32.03 -54.61
N ASN A 776 -15.33 -31.04 -55.50
CA ASN A 776 -15.42 -31.20 -56.96
C ASN A 776 -16.60 -32.09 -57.43
N LYS A 777 -17.64 -32.24 -56.61
CA LYS A 777 -18.84 -33.01 -56.95
C LYS A 777 -20.08 -32.16 -56.78
N GLU A 778 -20.98 -32.24 -57.75
CA GLU A 778 -22.27 -31.56 -57.69
C GLU A 778 -23.22 -32.27 -56.74
N TYR A 779 -23.91 -31.49 -55.91
CA TYR A 779 -25.02 -31.94 -55.07
C TYR A 779 -26.19 -30.97 -55.19
N ASN A 780 -27.40 -31.50 -55.08
CA ASN A 780 -28.62 -30.74 -54.83
C ASN A 780 -29.22 -31.23 -53.50
N PRO A 781 -30.29 -30.60 -52.97
CA PRO A 781 -30.90 -31.00 -51.69
C PRO A 781 -31.25 -32.48 -51.61
N LEU A 782 -31.81 -33.07 -52.67
CA LEU A 782 -32.12 -34.50 -52.73
C LEU A 782 -30.87 -35.36 -52.58
N LEU A 783 -29.81 -35.07 -53.34
CA LEU A 783 -28.56 -35.83 -53.28
C LEU A 783 -27.85 -35.68 -51.92
N LEU A 784 -27.95 -34.52 -51.28
CA LEU A 784 -27.47 -34.34 -49.91
C LEU A 784 -28.27 -35.17 -48.92
N ALA A 785 -29.60 -35.17 -49.03
CA ALA A 785 -30.48 -35.95 -48.16
C ALA A 785 -30.19 -37.45 -48.31
N ILE A 786 -29.97 -37.95 -49.54
CA ILE A 786 -29.52 -39.32 -49.82
C ILE A 786 -28.14 -39.57 -49.22
N LYS A 787 -27.19 -38.63 -49.37
CA LYS A 787 -25.82 -38.79 -48.84
C LYS A 787 -25.81 -38.89 -47.30
N LYS A 788 -26.66 -38.12 -46.62
CA LYS A 788 -26.74 -38.09 -45.16
C LYS A 788 -27.64 -39.19 -44.59
N CYS A 789 -28.62 -39.66 -45.36
CA CYS A 789 -29.50 -40.82 -45.14
C CYS A 789 -29.88 -41.10 -43.68
N GLN A 790 -30.39 -40.09 -42.96
CA GLN A 790 -30.90 -40.29 -41.60
C GLN A 790 -32.37 -40.75 -41.60
N ASN A 791 -33.19 -40.28 -42.54
CA ASN A 791 -34.60 -40.65 -42.64
C ASN A 791 -35.06 -40.82 -44.12
N PRO A 792 -35.26 -42.07 -44.59
CA PRO A 792 -35.68 -42.35 -45.96
C PRO A 792 -36.98 -41.67 -46.39
N ASP A 793 -37.93 -41.48 -45.47
CA ASP A 793 -39.21 -40.84 -45.78
C ASP A 793 -39.03 -39.37 -46.15
N ARG A 794 -38.05 -38.69 -45.55
CA ARG A 794 -37.72 -37.28 -45.86
C ARG A 794 -37.08 -37.16 -47.24
N VAL A 795 -36.19 -38.10 -47.57
CA VAL A 795 -35.61 -38.19 -48.92
C VAL A 795 -36.70 -38.45 -49.96
N LYS A 796 -37.63 -39.37 -49.66
CA LYS A 796 -38.78 -39.67 -50.52
C LYS A 796 -39.70 -38.46 -50.69
N ALA A 797 -39.92 -37.67 -49.64
CA ALA A 797 -40.71 -36.44 -49.72
C ALA A 797 -40.08 -35.42 -50.68
N ILE A 798 -38.77 -35.17 -50.60
CA ILE A 798 -38.06 -34.30 -51.54
C ILE A 798 -38.15 -34.87 -52.97
N TYR A 799 -37.95 -36.18 -53.13
CA TYR A 799 -38.03 -36.84 -54.43
C TYR A 799 -39.41 -36.68 -55.08
N ASN A 800 -40.48 -36.86 -54.30
CA ASN A 800 -41.85 -36.70 -54.77
C ASN A 800 -42.13 -35.25 -55.18
N ALA A 801 -41.70 -34.28 -54.36
CA ALA A 801 -41.85 -32.85 -54.69
C ALA A 801 -41.17 -32.49 -56.02
N ILE A 802 -39.95 -33.00 -56.26
CA ILE A 802 -39.25 -32.80 -57.54
C ILE A 802 -39.96 -33.53 -58.69
N SER A 803 -40.50 -34.73 -58.45
CA SER A 803 -41.23 -35.50 -59.47
C SER A 803 -42.55 -34.84 -59.87
N ASP A 804 -43.23 -34.20 -58.92
CA ASP A 804 -44.43 -33.41 -59.20
C ASP A 804 -44.08 -32.14 -59.97
N LEU A 805 -42.96 -31.50 -59.63
CA LEU A 805 -42.45 -30.34 -60.36
C LEU A 805 -41.97 -30.68 -61.79
N ASP A 806 -41.41 -31.88 -62.01
CA ASP A 806 -40.99 -32.38 -63.33
C ASP A 806 -42.17 -32.50 -64.33
N LYS A 807 -43.39 -32.71 -63.82
CA LYS A 807 -44.61 -32.68 -64.65
C LYS A 807 -44.91 -31.28 -65.20
N LEU A 808 -44.44 -30.23 -64.52
CA LEU A 808 -44.62 -28.83 -64.90
C LEU A 808 -43.39 -28.30 -65.67
N ILE A 809 -42.20 -28.78 -65.34
CA ILE A 809 -40.93 -28.44 -65.97
C ILE A 809 -40.25 -29.74 -66.43
N PRO A 810 -40.49 -30.19 -67.67
CA PRO A 810 -39.94 -31.45 -68.16
C PRO A 810 -38.42 -31.54 -68.06
N ASP A 811 -37.90 -32.76 -67.88
CA ASP A 811 -36.47 -33.11 -67.77
C ASP A 811 -35.76 -32.66 -66.47
N LEU A 812 -36.45 -32.00 -65.54
CA LEU A 812 -35.89 -31.55 -64.27
C LEU A 812 -35.39 -32.73 -63.41
N LEU A 813 -36.19 -33.79 -63.28
CA LEU A 813 -35.84 -34.97 -62.48
C LEU A 813 -34.64 -35.72 -63.08
N LYS A 814 -34.52 -35.70 -64.41
CA LYS A 814 -33.37 -36.28 -65.13
C LYS A 814 -32.09 -35.52 -64.81
N GLU A 815 -32.16 -34.18 -64.82
CA GLU A 815 -31.02 -33.31 -64.48
C GLU A 815 -30.59 -33.42 -63.01
N VAL A 816 -31.56 -33.50 -62.09
CA VAL A 816 -31.31 -33.69 -60.64
C VAL A 816 -30.60 -35.01 -60.34
N LYS A 817 -30.89 -36.07 -61.11
CA LYS A 817 -30.32 -37.42 -60.94
C LYS A 817 -28.96 -37.61 -61.59
N LYS A 818 -28.59 -36.80 -62.58
CA LYS A 818 -27.35 -36.97 -63.36
C LYS A 818 -26.10 -37.15 -62.47
N PRO A 819 -25.88 -36.36 -61.40
CA PRO A 819 -24.71 -36.54 -60.52
C PRO A 819 -24.76 -37.82 -59.64
N ALA A 820 -25.95 -38.41 -59.45
CA ALA A 820 -26.10 -39.68 -58.73
C ALA A 820 -25.66 -40.89 -59.57
N GLN A 821 -25.68 -40.78 -60.90
CA GLN A 821 -25.28 -41.86 -61.80
C GLN A 821 -23.80 -42.21 -61.67
N GLU A 822 -23.00 -41.37 -61.01
CA GLU A 822 -21.57 -41.60 -60.78
C GLU A 822 -21.29 -42.32 -59.44
N LYS A 823 -22.33 -42.65 -58.64
CA LYS A 823 -22.19 -43.18 -57.27
C LYS A 823 -23.04 -44.43 -57.01
N PRO A 824 -22.44 -45.60 -56.74
CA PRO A 824 -23.18 -46.85 -56.55
C PRO A 824 -24.27 -46.81 -55.46
N TYR A 825 -24.01 -46.15 -54.32
CA TYR A 825 -24.99 -46.09 -53.23
C TYR A 825 -26.20 -45.17 -53.54
N MET A 826 -26.00 -44.10 -54.33
CA MET A 826 -27.11 -43.23 -54.74
C MET A 826 -27.94 -43.91 -55.83
N GLN A 827 -27.28 -44.63 -56.75
CA GLN A 827 -27.96 -45.49 -57.73
C GLN A 827 -28.83 -46.53 -57.03
N TYR A 828 -28.31 -47.20 -55.99
CA TYR A 828 -29.05 -48.17 -55.21
C TYR A 828 -30.32 -47.57 -54.58
N PHE A 829 -30.25 -46.34 -54.03
CA PHE A 829 -31.43 -45.64 -53.52
C PHE A 829 -32.52 -45.46 -54.59
N PHE A 830 -32.15 -45.02 -55.79
CA PHE A 830 -33.12 -44.85 -56.90
C PHE A 830 -33.65 -46.17 -57.46
N GLN A 831 -32.93 -47.27 -57.30
CA GLN A 831 -33.37 -48.62 -57.69
C GLN A 831 -34.30 -49.25 -56.65
N THR A 832 -34.16 -48.90 -55.36
CA THR A 832 -34.86 -49.56 -54.25
C THR A 832 -36.00 -48.76 -53.65
N CYS A 833 -36.08 -47.45 -53.87
CA CYS A 833 -37.29 -46.67 -53.57
C CYS A 833 -38.30 -46.84 -54.71
N PRO A 834 -39.35 -47.66 -54.55
CA PRO A 834 -40.30 -47.88 -55.63
C PRO A 834 -41.11 -46.60 -55.85
N ILE A 835 -41.23 -46.19 -57.11
CA ILE A 835 -42.14 -45.15 -57.57
C ILE A 835 -43.57 -45.66 -57.32
N THR A 836 -44.17 -45.29 -56.20
CA THR A 836 -45.60 -45.52 -56.00
C THR A 836 -46.36 -44.45 -56.76
N ASN A 837 -46.67 -44.71 -58.04
CA ASN A 837 -47.67 -43.98 -58.83
C ASN A 837 -49.12 -44.22 -58.32
N LYS A 838 -49.33 -44.32 -57.00
CA LYS A 838 -50.66 -44.43 -56.43
C LYS A 838 -51.08 -43.06 -55.90
N SER A 839 -51.94 -42.42 -56.68
CA SER A 839 -52.95 -41.48 -56.21
C SER A 839 -53.77 -42.13 -55.08
N ARG A 840 -53.27 -42.09 -53.86
CA ARG A 840 -54.11 -42.20 -52.67
C ARG A 840 -54.21 -40.80 -52.10
N SER A 841 -55.43 -40.27 -52.16
CA SER A 841 -55.92 -39.17 -51.34
C SER A 841 -55.81 -39.58 -49.86
N GLU A 842 -54.62 -39.57 -49.30
CA GLU A 842 -54.47 -39.42 -47.86
C GLU A 842 -54.64 -37.94 -47.56
N SER A 843 -55.58 -37.66 -46.67
CA SER A 843 -55.95 -36.32 -46.21
C SER A 843 -54.68 -35.51 -45.95
N THR A 844 -54.51 -34.44 -46.70
CA THR A 844 -53.60 -33.34 -46.38
C THR A 844 -53.72 -33.08 -44.87
N PRO A 845 -52.63 -33.02 -44.10
CA PRO A 845 -52.71 -32.55 -42.73
C PRO A 845 -53.37 -31.18 -42.79
N THR A 846 -54.61 -31.12 -42.35
CA THR A 846 -55.40 -29.90 -42.29
C THR A 846 -54.97 -29.17 -41.04
N VAL A 847 -53.72 -28.73 -41.03
CA VAL A 847 -53.11 -27.89 -39.98
C VAL A 847 -52.06 -27.11 -40.75
N PHE A 848 -52.39 -25.98 -41.38
CA PHE A 848 -52.17 -24.66 -40.76
C PHE A 848 -53.00 -23.54 -41.42
N LEU A 849 -53.86 -23.84 -42.41
CA LEU A 849 -54.49 -22.82 -43.27
C LEU A 849 -55.96 -22.49 -42.95
N THR A 850 -56.56 -23.04 -41.90
CA THR A 850 -57.93 -22.67 -41.47
C THR A 850 -57.89 -21.85 -40.18
N GLY A 851 -57.65 -20.54 -40.31
CA GLY A 851 -57.59 -19.65 -39.16
C GLY A 851 -57.58 -18.15 -39.47
N ALA A 852 -58.16 -17.73 -40.60
CA ALA A 852 -58.43 -16.32 -40.87
C ALA A 852 -59.91 -16.18 -41.29
N ALA A 853 -60.81 -16.37 -40.33
CA ALA A 853 -62.21 -16.08 -40.52
C ALA A 853 -62.42 -14.56 -40.55
N LEU A 854 -62.80 -14.06 -41.72
CA LEU A 854 -63.44 -12.77 -41.92
C LEU A 854 -64.65 -12.64 -40.98
N SER A 855 -64.50 -11.84 -39.93
CA SER A 855 -65.64 -11.18 -39.27
C SER A 855 -65.51 -9.68 -39.55
N GLY A 856 -66.13 -9.24 -40.64
CA GLY A 856 -66.46 -7.83 -40.79
C GLY A 856 -67.66 -7.51 -39.89
N PRO A 857 -67.74 -6.31 -39.29
CA PRO A 857 -69.01 -5.86 -38.72
C PRO A 857 -69.89 -5.40 -39.88
N SER A 858 -71.05 -6.05 -39.99
CA SER A 858 -72.22 -5.40 -40.57
C SER A 858 -72.88 -4.60 -39.44
N THR A 859 -73.15 -3.33 -39.76
CA THR A 859 -73.72 -2.22 -38.95
C THR A 859 -72.87 -1.65 -37.84
#